data_AF-A0A7X7LNB9-F1
#
_entry.id   AF-A0A7X7LNB9-F1
#
_cell.length_a   1.000
_cell.length_b   1.000
_cell.length_c   1.000
_cell.angle_alpha   90.00
_cell.angle_beta   90.00
_cell.angle_gamma   90.00
#
_symmetry.space_group_name_H-M   'P 1'
#
loop_
_entity.id
_entity.type
_entity.pdbx_description
1 polymer ?
#
loop_
_entity_poly.entity_id
_entity_poly.type
_entity_poly.pdbx_seq_one_letter_code
_entity_poly.pdbx_strand_id
1 'polypeptide(L)'
;MRKLIQVCGDPTVDWFRIHHEEIIVRGGVYYWEKQRKEESKVRLSSKPGGSAMIYQLLEEMIDPDIAVIEGNVVNDELLNRPKDRGITTTWTVWRKFPNPGFDHHSFRLEKWHEFEPGDWDYAGAQLKGIPDLLIIQDTNLGFRSSPEGWPEVLSSDARGSLPRDLIIQLGQYNDRQKNPLLDRVAALGLEDRTTVITAISDLRSCAVKIGLSLSWEKMMEEVTQAIHSSNCPFVDVNGKTIKYKQVIVTLAGSGVIIVGRDRTTMIFDRSWQEGDFANHFPGQIMGYHACLLGSLAYSWADGPEDMDWVGACANGIKLGRKLHILGYESREDKGYYQLAFPFASIAGFNQELQAAGRQREESASGVIHDLGFFSMDNEALIGAEAQEDWTILEEKLLKRQMVCFASQDPHFAVNECARNIVLSGALSALPDVPAETIGDWSSADRQEIEGVRSVKNAMQEYLRLKKPETPLCVAVFGPPGAGKSFVVKEIAKGLGIDESAQLTFNLSQFESPYELLTAFHQIRDWNLQGKMPLVFWDEFDNPCEGLYLGWLRYFLAPMQDGVFSDQGIARPLGGGIHVFAGATSHSFADFQKGDTLEDRNAKKPDFISRLSAYINIRGINGNPNTVEDRLYIIRRAFILRHYLEIYAPQIRVDGRFNIETGVLDALLRVNKYYHGARSLENLIKTSSLADKRKFELSSLPPDNIIGMHANVKEFNALAAMADRKVLSIGIAGHTDLDPRQTEKLKNAVNEAISFFDQQFAQHYITIYSTLAAGAERLVARQLLQREATRLIAILPLPRDEYLEEFTLEDDCHPDSPGAEMRKELHYWLEHKAIEIIEMPPAPTREAAFASAGDYIAEYSDVLIVLWDGNQDKDSSVTVQILNKAEKMKKPICHIWAEDFAGGDEDSSAENIDKYGEIVYRNFE
;
A
#
# COMPACT_ATOMS: atom_id res chain seq x y z
N MET A 1 28.91 -33.52 -17.96
CA MET A 1 27.89 -33.74 -19.01
C MET A 1 27.21 -32.41 -19.25
N ARG A 2 26.91 -32.05 -20.51
CA ARG A 2 26.08 -30.88 -20.78
C ARG A 2 24.67 -31.16 -20.26
N LYS A 3 24.03 -30.16 -19.65
CA LYS A 3 22.65 -30.30 -19.17
C LYS A 3 21.72 -30.42 -20.37
N LEU A 4 20.68 -31.24 -20.28
CA LEU A 4 19.64 -31.36 -21.30
C LEU A 4 18.36 -30.67 -20.83
N ILE A 5 17.85 -29.73 -21.62
CA ILE A 5 16.58 -29.05 -21.39
C ILE A 5 15.63 -29.39 -22.54
N GLN A 6 14.45 -29.90 -22.21
CA GLN A 6 13.42 -30.24 -23.19
C GLN A 6 12.21 -29.32 -23.05
N VAL A 7 11.68 -28.84 -24.18
CA VAL A 7 10.45 -28.03 -24.26
C VAL A 7 9.40 -28.76 -25.08
N CYS A 8 8.26 -29.06 -24.46
CA CYS A 8 7.10 -29.64 -25.14
C CYS A 8 5.81 -28.91 -24.74
N GLY A 9 4.70 -29.21 -25.40
CA GLY A 9 3.42 -28.58 -25.11
C GLY A 9 2.58 -28.35 -26.35
N ASP A 10 1.73 -27.32 -26.28
CA ASP A 10 0.82 -26.90 -27.34
C ASP A 10 1.50 -25.87 -28.29
N PRO A 11 1.88 -26.23 -29.54
CA PRO A 11 2.37 -25.26 -30.51
C PRO A 11 1.23 -24.52 -31.23
N THR A 12 1.46 -23.28 -31.64
CA THR A 12 0.50 -22.51 -32.47
C THR A 12 1.18 -21.87 -33.67
N VAL A 13 0.37 -21.45 -34.65
CA VAL A 13 0.77 -20.49 -35.69
C VAL A 13 0.02 -19.19 -35.49
N ASP A 14 0.75 -18.12 -35.19
CA ASP A 14 0.18 -16.81 -34.94
C ASP A 14 0.28 -15.93 -36.19
N TRP A 15 -0.88 -15.54 -36.73
CA TRP A 15 -1.01 -14.67 -37.89
C TRP A 15 -1.19 -13.21 -37.47
N PHE A 16 -0.35 -12.33 -38.02
CA PHE A 16 -0.29 -10.91 -37.71
C PHE A 16 -0.78 -10.08 -38.91
N ARG A 17 -1.92 -9.43 -38.75
CA ARG A 17 -2.44 -8.45 -39.70
C ARG A 17 -2.14 -7.04 -39.22
N ILE A 18 -1.56 -6.20 -40.07
CA ILE A 18 -1.33 -4.79 -39.75
C ILE A 18 -2.60 -3.96 -40.01
N HIS A 19 -3.02 -3.19 -39.03
CA HIS A 19 -4.06 -2.19 -39.18
C HIS A 19 -3.48 -0.90 -39.81
N HIS A 20 -4.09 -0.44 -40.89
CA HIS A 20 -3.75 0.82 -41.57
C HIS A 20 -4.94 1.79 -41.51
N GLU A 21 -4.81 2.87 -40.75
CA GLU A 21 -5.87 3.87 -40.55
C GLU A 21 -6.21 4.67 -41.83
N GLU A 22 -5.28 4.75 -42.80
CA GLU A 22 -5.43 5.57 -44.02
C GLU A 22 -6.23 4.92 -45.16
N ILE A 23 -6.69 3.67 -45.03
CA ILE A 23 -7.51 3.03 -46.08
C ILE A 23 -8.99 3.37 -45.87
N ILE A 24 -9.34 4.66 -45.98
CA ILE A 24 -10.73 5.09 -46.05
C ILE A 24 -11.06 5.43 -47.50
N VAL A 25 -11.60 4.45 -48.23
CA VAL A 25 -12.15 4.69 -49.58
C VAL A 25 -13.52 5.36 -49.40
N ARG A 26 -13.56 6.69 -49.29
CA ARG A 26 -14.83 7.45 -49.34
C ARG A 26 -15.24 7.67 -50.79
N GLY A 27 -16.23 6.90 -51.25
CA GLY A 27 -16.84 7.08 -52.56
C GLY A 27 -16.51 5.93 -53.51
N GLY A 28 -17.55 5.23 -53.96
CA GLY A 28 -17.43 4.01 -54.75
C GLY A 28 -16.89 4.25 -56.16
N VAL A 29 -15.56 4.20 -56.32
CA VAL A 29 -14.88 3.71 -57.53
C VAL A 29 -13.54 3.11 -57.08
N TYR A 30 -13.31 1.82 -57.32
CA TYR A 30 -12.06 1.14 -57.00
C TYR A 30 -10.94 1.56 -57.97
N TYR A 31 -10.29 2.69 -57.71
CA TYR A 31 -9.04 3.02 -58.39
C TYR A 31 -7.88 2.28 -57.71
N TRP A 32 -7.36 1.25 -58.38
CA TRP A 32 -6.10 0.62 -58.00
C TRP A 32 -4.95 1.56 -58.37
N GLU A 33 -4.67 2.55 -57.53
CA GLU A 33 -3.44 3.34 -57.70
C GLU A 33 -2.23 2.44 -57.51
N LYS A 34 -1.28 2.52 -58.45
CA LYS A 34 0.00 1.83 -58.37
C LYS A 34 0.79 2.48 -57.24
N GLN A 35 0.67 1.93 -56.03
CA GLN A 35 1.35 2.44 -54.83
C GLN A 35 2.83 2.68 -55.13
N ARG A 36 3.36 3.85 -54.74
CA ARG A 36 4.76 4.21 -54.92
C ARG A 36 5.64 3.17 -54.22
N LYS A 37 6.74 2.77 -54.88
CA LYS A 37 7.67 1.70 -54.46
C LYS A 37 8.38 1.92 -53.12
N GLU A 38 8.21 3.08 -52.47
CA GLU A 38 9.06 3.54 -51.37
C GLU A 38 8.41 3.54 -49.98
N GLU A 39 7.22 2.94 -49.81
CA GLU A 39 6.66 2.69 -48.48
C GLU A 39 6.65 1.19 -48.16
N SER A 40 7.69 0.75 -47.46
CA SER A 40 7.84 -0.57 -46.85
C SER A 40 6.72 -0.88 -45.84
N LYS A 41 5.52 -1.21 -46.32
CA LYS A 41 4.39 -1.61 -45.48
C LYS A 41 4.53 -3.08 -45.10
N VAL A 42 4.70 -3.33 -43.80
CA VAL A 42 4.63 -4.67 -43.20
C VAL A 42 3.28 -5.29 -43.57
N ARG A 43 3.29 -6.48 -44.20
CA ARG A 43 2.07 -7.16 -44.66
C ARG A 43 1.60 -8.19 -43.63
N LEU A 44 0.60 -9.00 -44.00
CA LEU A 44 0.26 -10.22 -43.28
C LEU A 44 1.53 -11.05 -43.07
N SER A 45 1.80 -11.44 -41.83
CA SER A 45 2.93 -12.29 -41.46
C SER A 45 2.46 -13.38 -40.51
N SER A 46 3.23 -14.44 -40.37
CA SER A 46 2.97 -15.55 -39.45
C SER A 46 4.26 -15.95 -38.73
N LYS A 47 4.16 -16.36 -37.46
CA LYS A 47 5.29 -16.92 -36.71
C LYS A 47 4.84 -18.09 -35.83
N PRO A 48 5.77 -18.98 -35.43
CA PRO A 48 5.51 -19.97 -34.42
C PRO A 48 5.12 -19.31 -33.10
N GLY A 49 4.06 -19.81 -32.49
CA GLY A 49 3.59 -19.45 -31.15
C GLY A 49 3.60 -20.65 -30.21
N GLY A 50 3.06 -20.46 -29.01
CA GLY A 50 3.00 -21.52 -28.00
C GLY A 50 4.38 -22.10 -27.63
N SER A 51 4.46 -23.43 -27.54
CA SER A 51 5.66 -24.13 -27.08
C SER A 51 6.85 -23.94 -28.03
N ALA A 52 6.58 -23.76 -29.32
CA ALA A 52 7.59 -23.53 -30.35
C ALA A 52 8.27 -22.15 -30.20
N MET A 53 7.54 -21.12 -29.78
CA MET A 53 8.12 -19.80 -29.50
C MET A 53 9.07 -19.85 -28.30
N ILE A 54 8.69 -20.60 -27.25
CA ILE A 54 9.52 -20.79 -26.06
C ILE A 54 10.82 -21.50 -26.45
N TYR A 55 10.73 -22.59 -27.22
CA TYR A 55 11.90 -23.30 -27.73
C TYR A 55 12.87 -22.38 -28.50
N GLN A 56 12.36 -21.61 -29.46
CA GLN A 56 13.18 -20.67 -30.25
C GLN A 56 13.87 -19.61 -29.37
N LEU A 57 13.17 -19.10 -28.35
CA LEU A 57 13.76 -18.14 -27.43
C LEU A 57 14.87 -18.77 -26.57
N LEU A 58 14.69 -20.02 -26.11
CA LEU A 58 15.71 -20.72 -25.33
C LEU A 58 16.96 -21.02 -26.14
N GLU A 59 16.83 -21.42 -27.40
CA GLU A 59 17.97 -21.62 -28.29
C GLU A 59 18.80 -20.35 -28.48
N GLU A 60 18.15 -19.18 -28.53
CA GLU A 60 18.83 -17.89 -28.65
C GLU A 60 19.43 -17.43 -27.30
N MET A 61 18.79 -17.75 -26.17
CA MET A 61 19.18 -17.28 -24.84
C MET A 61 20.28 -18.11 -24.18
N ILE A 62 20.33 -19.42 -24.42
CA ILE A 62 21.19 -20.35 -23.69
C ILE A 62 22.29 -20.85 -24.61
N ASP A 63 23.54 -20.61 -24.20
CA ASP A 63 24.71 -21.09 -24.94
C ASP A 63 24.72 -22.64 -24.98
N PRO A 64 24.89 -23.26 -26.17
CA PRO A 64 24.99 -24.71 -26.33
C PRO A 64 26.10 -25.38 -25.49
N ASP A 65 27.09 -24.62 -25.03
CA ASP A 65 28.13 -25.11 -24.12
C ASP A 65 27.65 -25.22 -22.67
N ILE A 66 26.60 -24.49 -22.28
CA ILE A 66 25.95 -24.55 -20.96
C ILE A 66 24.92 -25.68 -20.92
N ALA A 67 23.97 -25.68 -21.87
CA ALA A 67 22.93 -26.68 -21.96
C ALA A 67 22.50 -26.94 -23.42
N VAL A 68 22.09 -28.17 -23.70
CA VAL A 68 21.48 -28.55 -24.97
C VAL A 68 19.97 -28.36 -24.84
N ILE A 69 19.37 -27.63 -25.78
CA ILE A 69 17.93 -27.37 -25.83
C ILE A 69 17.32 -28.27 -26.91
N GLU A 70 16.27 -29.00 -26.56
CA GLU A 70 15.49 -29.82 -27.49
C GLU A 70 14.01 -29.43 -27.42
N GLY A 71 13.34 -29.39 -28.57
CA GLY A 71 11.93 -29.05 -28.64
C GLY A 71 11.39 -29.22 -30.05
N ASN A 72 10.08 -28.99 -30.20
CA ASN A 72 9.40 -29.14 -31.48
C ASN A 72 9.43 -27.83 -32.28
N VAL A 73 9.78 -27.94 -33.56
CA VAL A 73 9.80 -26.81 -34.50
C VAL A 73 8.55 -26.85 -35.36
N VAL A 74 7.90 -25.70 -35.53
CA VAL A 74 6.81 -25.55 -36.51
C VAL A 74 7.43 -25.41 -37.90
N ASN A 75 7.10 -26.34 -38.80
CA ASN A 75 7.58 -26.34 -40.19
C ASN A 75 7.14 -25.08 -40.96
N ASP A 76 8.02 -24.54 -41.81
CA ASP A 76 7.77 -23.42 -42.72
C ASP A 76 6.51 -23.62 -43.57
N GLU A 77 6.17 -24.87 -43.93
CA GLU A 77 4.95 -25.14 -44.69
C GLU A 77 3.67 -24.71 -43.95
N LEU A 78 3.60 -24.94 -42.64
CA LEU A 78 2.48 -24.53 -41.80
C LEU A 78 2.44 -23.01 -41.61
N LEU A 79 3.60 -22.36 -41.51
CA LEU A 79 3.68 -20.90 -41.45
C LEU A 79 3.16 -20.24 -42.72
N ASN A 80 3.25 -20.92 -43.87
CA ASN A 80 2.79 -20.38 -45.15
C ASN A 80 1.35 -20.78 -45.53
N ARG A 81 0.66 -21.58 -44.71
CA ARG A 81 -0.70 -22.08 -44.96
C ARG A 81 -1.71 -21.50 -43.95
N PRO A 82 -2.44 -20.44 -44.30
CA PRO A 82 -3.48 -19.90 -43.43
C PRO A 82 -4.63 -20.91 -43.28
N LYS A 83 -5.17 -21.03 -42.06
CA LYS A 83 -6.29 -21.92 -41.69
C LYS A 83 -6.01 -23.43 -41.92
N ASP A 84 -4.78 -23.88 -41.67
CA ASP A 84 -4.45 -25.31 -41.68
C ASP A 84 -5.11 -26.01 -40.47
N ARG A 85 -5.69 -27.20 -40.68
CA ARG A 85 -6.37 -27.96 -39.62
C ARG A 85 -5.40 -28.75 -38.74
N GLY A 86 -4.14 -28.91 -39.16
CA GLY A 86 -3.13 -29.68 -38.43
C GLY A 86 -2.43 -28.90 -37.31
N ILE A 87 -2.77 -27.62 -37.09
CA ILE A 87 -2.21 -26.83 -35.98
C ILE A 87 -3.18 -25.73 -35.59
N THR A 88 -3.24 -25.41 -34.30
CA THR A 88 -4.06 -24.29 -33.82
C THR A 88 -3.50 -22.98 -34.35
N THR A 89 -4.37 -22.14 -34.92
CA THR A 89 -3.98 -20.84 -35.47
C THR A 89 -4.67 -19.68 -34.76
N THR A 90 -3.92 -18.60 -34.54
CA THR A 90 -4.45 -17.37 -33.97
C THR A 90 -4.37 -16.25 -34.99
N TRP A 91 -5.39 -15.39 -35.05
CA TRP A 91 -5.43 -14.23 -35.94
C TRP A 91 -5.50 -12.97 -35.12
N THR A 92 -4.52 -12.10 -35.33
CA THR A 92 -4.32 -10.92 -34.51
C THR A 92 -4.13 -9.66 -35.36
N VAL A 93 -4.58 -8.53 -34.83
CA VAL A 93 -4.45 -7.22 -35.48
C VAL A 93 -3.44 -6.37 -34.72
N TRP A 94 -2.45 -5.86 -35.42
CA TRP A 94 -1.32 -5.12 -34.87
C TRP A 94 -1.26 -3.71 -35.43
N ARG A 95 -0.82 -2.77 -34.61
CA ARG A 95 -0.52 -1.40 -35.06
C ARG A 95 0.66 -0.83 -34.28
N LYS A 96 1.18 0.29 -34.75
CA LYS A 96 2.18 1.06 -34.00
C LYS A 96 1.49 1.84 -32.89
N PHE A 97 1.99 1.68 -31.67
CA PHE A 97 1.59 2.48 -30.53
C PHE A 97 2.74 3.40 -30.12
N PRO A 98 2.45 4.63 -29.63
CA PRO A 98 3.48 5.48 -29.06
C PRO A 98 4.04 4.85 -27.77
N ASN A 99 5.30 5.16 -27.47
CA ASN A 99 5.91 4.85 -26.18
C ASN A 99 6.09 6.13 -25.39
N PRO A 100 5.19 6.45 -24.43
CA PRO A 100 5.36 7.63 -23.59
C PRO A 100 6.74 7.64 -22.92
N GLY A 101 7.42 8.79 -22.98
CA GLY A 101 8.80 8.93 -22.51
C GLY A 101 9.88 8.49 -23.50
N PHE A 102 9.52 8.03 -24.71
CA PHE A 102 10.48 7.67 -25.76
C PHE A 102 10.09 8.26 -27.13
N ASP A 103 11.08 8.60 -27.95
CA ASP A 103 10.88 9.21 -29.28
C ASP A 103 10.54 8.19 -30.39
N HIS A 104 10.08 6.99 -30.04
CA HIS A 104 9.77 5.94 -31.02
C HIS A 104 8.42 5.27 -30.76
N HIS A 105 7.92 4.57 -31.78
CA HIS A 105 6.69 3.79 -31.73
C HIS A 105 7.00 2.32 -31.95
N SER A 106 6.20 1.45 -31.33
CA SER A 106 6.43 0.00 -31.35
C SER A 106 5.18 -0.74 -31.83
N PHE A 107 5.38 -1.83 -32.58
CA PHE A 107 4.27 -2.68 -32.98
C PHE A 107 3.79 -3.50 -31.79
N ARG A 108 2.52 -3.33 -31.43
CA ARG A 108 1.83 -4.07 -30.37
C ARG A 108 0.46 -4.55 -30.86
N LEU A 109 -0.07 -5.56 -30.18
CA LEU A 109 -1.37 -6.15 -30.45
C LEU A 109 -2.46 -5.12 -30.10
N GLU A 110 -3.29 -4.80 -31.10
CA GLU A 110 -4.47 -3.95 -30.94
C GLU A 110 -5.67 -4.78 -30.48
N LYS A 111 -5.90 -5.92 -31.15
CA LYS A 111 -7.01 -6.82 -30.82
C LYS A 111 -6.80 -8.23 -31.35
N TRP A 112 -7.38 -9.18 -30.63
CA TRP A 112 -7.61 -10.54 -31.11
C TRP A 112 -8.74 -10.53 -32.14
N HIS A 113 -8.56 -11.24 -33.25
CA HIS A 113 -9.55 -11.30 -34.33
C HIS A 113 -10.27 -12.64 -34.39
N GLU A 114 -9.52 -13.74 -34.44
CA GLU A 114 -10.06 -15.09 -34.62
C GLU A 114 -9.10 -16.11 -33.96
N PHE A 115 -9.65 -17.20 -33.49
CA PHE A 115 -8.92 -18.34 -32.93
C PHE A 115 -9.50 -19.60 -33.56
N GLU A 116 -8.64 -20.44 -34.14
CA GLU A 116 -9.04 -21.65 -34.86
C GLU A 116 -8.30 -22.85 -34.30
N PRO A 117 -9.00 -23.77 -33.59
CA PRO A 117 -8.41 -25.00 -33.11
C PRO A 117 -7.88 -25.87 -34.26
N GLY A 118 -6.77 -26.57 -34.02
CA GLY A 118 -6.23 -27.57 -34.94
C GLY A 118 -5.74 -28.83 -34.24
N ASP A 119 -5.70 -29.93 -34.99
CA ASP A 119 -5.34 -31.27 -34.55
C ASP A 119 -3.84 -31.52 -34.77
N TRP A 120 -3.01 -31.05 -33.84
CA TRP A 120 -1.56 -31.26 -33.89
C TRP A 120 -1.18 -32.74 -33.68
N ASP A 121 -0.23 -33.25 -34.47
CA ASP A 121 0.32 -34.60 -34.31
C ASP A 121 1.27 -34.68 -33.10
N TYR A 122 0.68 -34.75 -31.90
CA TYR A 122 1.43 -34.87 -30.66
C TYR A 122 2.29 -36.16 -30.61
N ALA A 123 1.79 -37.28 -31.15
CA ALA A 123 2.50 -38.56 -31.15
C ALA A 123 3.79 -38.49 -31.99
N GLY A 124 3.73 -37.89 -33.18
CA GLY A 124 4.90 -37.65 -34.03
C GLY A 124 5.90 -36.66 -33.42
N ALA A 125 5.45 -35.80 -32.50
CA ALA A 125 6.23 -34.76 -31.84
C ALA A 125 6.79 -35.17 -30.47
N GLN A 126 6.76 -36.47 -30.13
CA GLN A 126 7.26 -37.00 -28.86
C GLN A 126 8.78 -36.84 -28.74
N LEU A 127 9.23 -36.19 -27.66
CA LEU A 127 10.65 -36.06 -27.31
C LEU A 127 11.18 -37.33 -26.64
N LYS A 128 12.44 -37.68 -26.93
CA LYS A 128 13.11 -38.91 -26.44
C LYS A 128 14.19 -38.58 -25.42
N GLY A 129 14.57 -39.56 -24.61
CA GLY A 129 15.62 -39.39 -23.61
C GLY A 129 15.11 -38.77 -22.29
N ILE A 130 16.07 -38.38 -21.45
CA ILE A 130 15.81 -38.00 -20.06
C ILE A 130 16.41 -36.62 -19.83
N PRO A 131 15.59 -35.55 -19.88
CA PRO A 131 16.08 -34.20 -19.68
C PRO A 131 16.42 -33.97 -18.21
N ASP A 132 17.39 -33.11 -17.95
CA ASP A 132 17.62 -32.60 -16.61
C ASP A 132 16.50 -31.61 -16.21
N LEU A 133 16.08 -30.73 -17.13
CA LEU A 133 14.92 -29.84 -16.97
C LEU A 133 13.88 -30.11 -18.05
N LEU A 134 12.65 -30.40 -17.64
CA LEU A 134 11.50 -30.52 -18.55
C LEU A 134 10.59 -29.30 -18.43
N ILE A 135 10.40 -28.57 -19.52
CA ILE A 135 9.49 -27.44 -19.63
C ILE A 135 8.26 -27.87 -20.44
N ILE A 136 7.08 -27.72 -19.84
CA ILE A 136 5.82 -28.08 -20.47
C ILE A 136 4.95 -26.84 -20.58
N GLN A 137 4.52 -26.48 -21.79
CA GLN A 137 3.48 -25.48 -21.99
C GLN A 137 2.15 -26.15 -22.28
N ASP A 138 1.24 -26.08 -21.33
CA ASP A 138 -0.10 -26.65 -21.39
C ASP A 138 -1.16 -25.53 -21.35
N THR A 139 -1.61 -25.12 -22.53
CA THR A 139 -2.65 -24.09 -22.72
C THR A 139 -4.01 -24.71 -23.09
N ASN A 140 -4.16 -26.03 -22.88
CA ASN A 140 -5.37 -26.81 -23.13
C ASN A 140 -5.78 -26.86 -24.63
N LEU A 141 -4.80 -26.90 -25.55
CA LEU A 141 -5.06 -27.04 -26.99
C LEU A 141 -5.01 -28.50 -27.48
N GLY A 142 -4.71 -29.44 -26.58
CA GLY A 142 -4.76 -30.88 -26.84
C GLY A 142 -3.68 -31.66 -26.12
N PHE A 143 -2.51 -31.05 -25.85
CA PHE A 143 -1.34 -31.74 -25.30
C PHE A 143 -1.62 -32.52 -24.02
N ARG A 144 -2.34 -31.92 -23.06
CA ARG A 144 -2.67 -32.57 -21.78
C ARG A 144 -3.53 -33.84 -21.89
N SER A 145 -4.17 -34.04 -23.05
CA SER A 145 -5.09 -35.14 -23.32
C SER A 145 -4.52 -36.17 -24.31
N SER A 146 -3.25 -36.03 -24.73
CA SER A 146 -2.56 -36.91 -25.68
C SER A 146 -1.35 -37.61 -25.04
N PRO A 147 -1.55 -38.67 -24.22
CA PRO A 147 -0.46 -39.40 -23.57
C PRO A 147 0.62 -39.93 -24.52
N GLU A 148 0.24 -40.31 -25.73
CA GLU A 148 1.13 -40.77 -26.80
C GLU A 148 2.13 -39.71 -27.27
N GLY A 149 1.84 -38.42 -27.05
CA GLY A 149 2.74 -37.32 -27.39
C GLY A 149 3.53 -36.75 -26.21
N TRP A 150 3.29 -37.24 -25.00
CA TRP A 150 4.11 -36.85 -23.85
C TRP A 150 5.55 -37.33 -24.04
N PRO A 151 6.56 -36.55 -23.60
CA PRO A 151 7.96 -36.97 -23.63
C PRO A 151 8.16 -38.38 -23.06
N GLU A 152 9.11 -39.14 -23.60
CA GLU A 152 9.39 -40.53 -23.22
C GLU A 152 9.55 -40.70 -21.71
N VAL A 153 10.14 -39.71 -21.04
CA VAL A 153 10.33 -39.70 -19.58
C VAL A 153 9.04 -39.68 -18.77
N LEU A 154 7.92 -39.24 -19.36
CA LEU A 154 6.58 -39.27 -18.75
C LEU A 154 5.79 -40.53 -19.15
N SER A 155 6.31 -41.39 -20.03
CA SER A 155 5.60 -42.61 -20.49
C SER A 155 5.58 -43.73 -19.46
N SER A 156 4.67 -44.71 -19.60
CA SER A 156 4.47 -45.81 -18.65
C SER A 156 5.69 -46.71 -18.41
N ASP A 157 6.67 -46.67 -19.31
CA ASP A 157 7.85 -47.54 -19.30
C ASP A 157 9.10 -46.90 -18.68
N ALA A 158 9.03 -45.64 -18.23
CA ALA A 158 10.13 -44.91 -17.59
C ALA A 158 10.50 -45.51 -16.21
N ARG A 159 11.22 -46.63 -16.21
CA ARG A 159 11.70 -47.31 -15.00
C ARG A 159 12.92 -46.58 -14.43
N GLY A 160 12.66 -45.64 -13.51
CA GLY A 160 13.62 -45.20 -12.48
C GLY A 160 14.48 -43.97 -12.82
N SER A 161 14.39 -43.42 -14.03
CA SER A 161 15.14 -42.23 -14.43
C SER A 161 14.18 -41.12 -14.82
N LEU A 162 14.01 -40.16 -13.90
CA LEU A 162 13.08 -39.03 -13.97
C LEU A 162 13.85 -37.73 -14.17
N PRO A 163 13.22 -36.66 -14.71
CA PRO A 163 13.87 -35.37 -14.78
C PRO A 163 14.21 -34.82 -13.39
N ARG A 164 15.22 -33.96 -13.33
CA ARG A 164 15.64 -33.32 -12.07
C ARG A 164 14.61 -32.29 -11.61
N ASP A 165 14.16 -31.41 -12.50
CA ASP A 165 13.13 -30.41 -12.22
C ASP A 165 12.12 -30.35 -13.39
N LEU A 166 10.88 -29.96 -13.08
CA LEU A 166 9.85 -29.66 -14.07
C LEU A 166 9.37 -28.23 -13.92
N ILE A 167 9.15 -27.54 -15.05
CA ILE A 167 8.43 -26.27 -15.09
C ILE A 167 7.22 -26.43 -16.01
N ILE A 168 6.01 -26.26 -15.48
CA ILE A 168 4.77 -26.39 -16.23
C ILE A 168 4.07 -25.04 -16.32
N GLN A 169 3.98 -24.45 -17.50
CA GLN A 169 3.06 -23.34 -17.76
C GLN A 169 1.66 -23.93 -17.96
N LEU A 170 0.74 -23.63 -17.06
CA LEU A 170 -0.62 -24.17 -17.04
C LEU A 170 -1.65 -23.06 -17.29
N GLY A 171 -2.49 -23.22 -18.30
CA GLY A 171 -3.65 -22.35 -18.59
C GLY A 171 -4.96 -23.14 -18.67
N GLN A 172 -6.09 -22.44 -18.71
CA GLN A 172 -7.44 -23.02 -18.89
C GLN A 172 -7.71 -24.28 -18.04
N TYR A 173 -7.67 -24.13 -16.72
CA TYR A 173 -7.92 -25.23 -15.76
C TYR A 173 -9.16 -24.96 -14.87
N ASN A 174 -10.00 -24.01 -15.28
CA ASN A 174 -11.15 -23.50 -14.53
C ASN A 174 -12.36 -24.45 -14.47
N ASP A 175 -12.49 -25.39 -15.40
CA ASP A 175 -13.71 -26.21 -15.54
C ASP A 175 -13.79 -27.41 -14.57
N ARG A 176 -12.89 -27.49 -13.58
CA ARG A 176 -12.73 -28.66 -12.66
C ARG A 176 -12.62 -30.01 -13.39
N GLN A 177 -12.30 -30.00 -14.68
CA GLN A 177 -12.04 -31.20 -15.43
C GLN A 177 -10.75 -31.83 -14.90
N LYS A 178 -10.69 -33.17 -14.95
CA LYS A 178 -9.43 -33.87 -14.65
C LYS A 178 -8.36 -33.37 -15.61
N ASN A 179 -7.16 -33.15 -15.10
CA ASN A 179 -6.00 -32.84 -15.91
C ASN A 179 -5.10 -34.09 -15.95
N PRO A 180 -5.16 -34.91 -17.02
CA PRO A 180 -4.42 -36.17 -17.09
C PRO A 180 -2.91 -35.98 -16.98
N LEU A 181 -2.38 -34.86 -17.46
CA LEU A 181 -0.97 -34.50 -17.35
C LEU A 181 -0.57 -34.28 -15.89
N LEU A 182 -1.35 -33.52 -15.11
CA LEU A 182 -1.08 -33.32 -13.68
C LEU A 182 -1.27 -34.62 -12.88
N ASP A 183 -2.29 -35.42 -13.21
CA ASP A 183 -2.48 -36.76 -12.62
C ASP A 183 -1.26 -37.65 -12.88
N ARG A 184 -0.65 -37.54 -14.07
CA ARG A 184 0.57 -38.27 -14.42
C ARG A 184 1.79 -37.78 -13.64
N VAL A 185 1.97 -36.47 -13.50
CA VAL A 185 3.04 -35.87 -12.68
C VAL A 185 2.96 -36.37 -11.24
N ALA A 186 1.75 -36.41 -10.67
CA ALA A 186 1.50 -36.97 -9.34
C ALA A 186 1.82 -38.48 -9.27
N ALA A 187 1.38 -39.26 -10.25
CA ALA A 187 1.63 -40.70 -10.30
C ALA A 187 3.13 -41.06 -10.39
N LEU A 188 3.96 -40.15 -10.91
CA LEU A 188 5.43 -40.29 -10.98
C LEU A 188 6.16 -39.73 -9.75
N GLY A 189 5.46 -39.14 -8.78
CA GLY A 189 6.07 -38.54 -7.59
C GLY A 189 6.91 -37.30 -7.89
N LEU A 190 6.56 -36.56 -8.95
CA LEU A 190 7.32 -35.39 -9.42
C LEU A 190 6.85 -34.06 -8.81
N GLU A 191 5.83 -34.09 -7.94
CA GLU A 191 5.18 -32.89 -7.39
C GLU A 191 6.18 -31.99 -6.64
N ASP A 192 7.02 -32.56 -5.78
CA ASP A 192 8.07 -31.85 -5.02
C ASP A 192 9.14 -31.16 -5.91
N ARG A 193 9.23 -31.55 -7.19
CA ARG A 193 10.21 -31.05 -8.16
C ARG A 193 9.56 -30.20 -9.26
N THR A 194 8.25 -30.00 -9.18
CA THR A 194 7.48 -29.28 -10.20
C THR A 194 7.21 -27.86 -9.75
N THR A 195 7.60 -26.91 -10.58
CA THR A 195 7.17 -25.50 -10.49
C THR A 195 6.07 -25.26 -11.49
N VAL A 196 4.90 -24.81 -11.03
CA VAL A 196 3.79 -24.47 -11.93
C VAL A 196 3.79 -22.96 -12.17
N ILE A 197 3.63 -22.53 -13.42
CA ILE A 197 3.46 -21.13 -13.81
C ILE A 197 2.05 -20.96 -14.35
N THR A 198 1.32 -19.96 -13.86
CA THR A 198 -0.04 -19.64 -14.34
C THR A 198 -0.22 -18.13 -14.47
N ALA A 199 -1.16 -17.69 -15.30
CA ALA A 199 -1.53 -16.27 -15.36
C ALA A 199 -2.63 -15.95 -14.35
N ILE A 200 -2.63 -14.71 -13.85
CA ILE A 200 -3.71 -14.23 -12.97
C ILE A 200 -5.09 -14.34 -13.61
N SER A 201 -5.18 -14.24 -14.95
CA SER A 201 -6.43 -14.43 -15.71
C SER A 201 -6.99 -15.85 -15.61
N ASP A 202 -6.12 -16.88 -15.56
CA ASP A 202 -6.54 -18.27 -15.41
C ASP A 202 -6.99 -18.57 -13.98
N LEU A 203 -6.41 -17.91 -12.97
CA LEU A 203 -6.93 -17.99 -11.60
C LEU A 203 -8.28 -17.30 -11.47
N ARG A 204 -8.45 -16.12 -12.08
CA ARG A 204 -9.72 -15.38 -12.08
C ARG A 204 -10.87 -16.11 -12.77
N SER A 205 -10.59 -17.05 -13.68
CA SER A 205 -11.62 -17.87 -14.31
C SER A 205 -12.06 -19.05 -13.43
N CYS A 206 -11.33 -19.38 -12.37
CA CYS A 206 -11.72 -20.39 -11.39
C CYS A 206 -12.79 -19.86 -10.41
N ALA A 207 -13.43 -20.76 -9.66
CA ALA A 207 -14.41 -20.41 -8.62
C ALA A 207 -13.75 -19.86 -7.33
N VAL A 208 -12.90 -18.85 -7.48
CA VAL A 208 -12.18 -18.14 -6.40
C VAL A 208 -12.41 -16.64 -6.54
N LYS A 209 -12.36 -15.90 -5.42
CA LYS A 209 -12.56 -14.46 -5.44
C LYS A 209 -11.21 -13.76 -5.60
N ILE A 210 -10.95 -13.25 -6.79
CA ILE A 210 -9.80 -12.40 -7.08
C ILE A 210 -10.31 -11.15 -7.81
N GLY A 211 -10.25 -10.00 -7.14
CA GLY A 211 -10.65 -8.71 -7.71
C GLY A 211 -9.62 -8.16 -8.70
N LEU A 212 -9.96 -7.05 -9.36
CA LEU A 212 -8.94 -6.18 -9.94
C LEU A 212 -8.17 -5.54 -8.80
N SER A 213 -6.83 -5.54 -8.87
CA SER A 213 -6.00 -5.12 -7.75
C SER A 213 -6.29 -3.67 -7.30
N LEU A 214 -6.69 -3.54 -6.04
CA LEU A 214 -6.74 -2.28 -5.30
C LEU A 214 -5.41 -1.98 -4.61
N SER A 215 -4.61 -2.98 -4.28
CA SER A 215 -3.28 -2.85 -3.69
C SER A 215 -2.49 -4.13 -3.90
N TRP A 216 -1.16 -4.04 -3.82
CA TRP A 216 -0.30 -5.21 -3.89
C TRP A 216 -0.50 -6.16 -2.69
N GLU A 217 -0.82 -5.63 -1.51
CA GLU A 217 -1.21 -6.40 -0.34
C GLU A 217 -2.46 -7.25 -0.60
N LYS A 218 -3.54 -6.64 -1.08
CA LYS A 218 -4.78 -7.36 -1.40
C LYS A 218 -4.54 -8.40 -2.48
N MET A 219 -3.72 -8.07 -3.47
CA MET A 219 -3.38 -9.01 -4.53
C MET A 219 -2.61 -10.22 -4.00
N MET A 220 -1.65 -10.02 -3.09
CA MET A 220 -0.89 -11.09 -2.45
C MET A 220 -1.80 -12.00 -1.59
N GLU A 221 -2.72 -11.42 -0.84
CA GLU A 221 -3.74 -12.16 -0.07
C GLU A 221 -4.62 -13.02 -0.97
N GLU A 222 -5.28 -12.41 -1.95
CA GLU A 222 -6.26 -13.09 -2.80
C GLU A 222 -5.62 -14.18 -3.64
N VAL A 223 -4.40 -13.96 -4.15
CA VAL A 223 -3.65 -15.00 -4.88
C VAL A 223 -3.24 -16.14 -3.95
N THR A 224 -2.70 -15.85 -2.77
CA THR A 224 -2.30 -16.90 -1.82
C THR A 224 -3.52 -17.75 -1.41
N GLN A 225 -4.64 -17.11 -1.09
CA GLN A 225 -5.90 -17.79 -0.76
C GLN A 225 -6.44 -18.60 -1.94
N ALA A 226 -6.37 -18.06 -3.17
CA ALA A 226 -6.81 -18.78 -4.36
C ALA A 226 -5.96 -20.01 -4.66
N ILE A 227 -4.63 -19.94 -4.48
CA ILE A 227 -3.73 -21.09 -4.66
C ILE A 227 -4.00 -22.17 -3.61
N HIS A 228 -4.31 -21.77 -2.38
CA HIS A 228 -4.68 -22.70 -1.29
C HIS A 228 -6.15 -23.18 -1.35
N SER A 229 -6.92 -22.76 -2.35
CA SER A 229 -8.31 -23.18 -2.52
C SER A 229 -8.40 -24.54 -3.22
N SER A 230 -9.29 -25.41 -2.74
CA SER A 230 -9.64 -26.67 -3.42
C SER A 230 -10.36 -26.47 -4.76
N ASN A 231 -10.73 -25.23 -5.10
CA ASN A 231 -11.23 -24.86 -6.42
C ASN A 231 -10.12 -24.74 -7.47
N CYS A 232 -8.86 -24.84 -7.06
CA CYS A 232 -7.67 -24.79 -7.91
C CYS A 232 -6.88 -26.11 -7.80
N PRO A 233 -6.09 -26.50 -8.82
CA PRO A 233 -5.41 -27.81 -8.87
C PRO A 233 -4.07 -27.88 -8.09
N PHE A 234 -3.80 -26.92 -7.19
CA PHE A 234 -2.47 -26.73 -6.59
C PHE A 234 -2.30 -27.32 -5.19
N VAL A 235 -3.40 -27.66 -4.52
CA VAL A 235 -3.39 -28.23 -3.17
C VAL A 235 -3.41 -29.75 -3.18
N ASP A 236 -2.93 -30.34 -2.09
CA ASP A 236 -3.04 -31.78 -1.81
C ASP A 236 -4.50 -32.25 -1.67
N VAL A 237 -4.70 -33.57 -1.54
CA VAL A 237 -6.03 -34.20 -1.39
C VAL A 237 -6.79 -33.70 -0.16
N ASN A 238 -6.06 -33.24 0.88
CA ASN A 238 -6.64 -32.72 2.11
C ASN A 238 -6.94 -31.20 2.02
N GLY A 239 -6.53 -30.53 0.94
CA GLY A 239 -6.72 -29.10 0.71
C GLY A 239 -5.93 -28.20 1.66
N LYS A 240 -4.87 -28.70 2.31
CA LYS A 240 -4.16 -27.94 3.35
C LYS A 240 -2.85 -27.33 2.88
N THR A 241 -2.09 -28.06 2.08
CA THR A 241 -0.76 -27.63 1.63
C THR A 241 -0.64 -27.68 0.12
N ILE A 242 0.24 -26.85 -0.43
CA ILE A 242 0.60 -26.89 -1.84
C ILE A 242 1.40 -28.17 -2.10
N LYS A 243 0.92 -29.00 -3.03
CA LYS A 243 1.59 -30.26 -3.35
C LYS A 243 2.85 -30.08 -4.21
N TYR A 244 2.88 -29.02 -5.01
CA TYR A 244 4.03 -28.70 -5.88
C TYR A 244 5.20 -28.07 -5.11
N LYS A 245 6.36 -27.91 -5.75
CA LYS A 245 7.50 -27.16 -5.20
C LYS A 245 7.08 -25.72 -4.88
N GLN A 246 6.41 -25.09 -5.85
CA GLN A 246 5.83 -23.74 -5.75
C GLN A 246 4.91 -23.47 -6.95
N VAL A 247 4.06 -22.45 -6.83
CA VAL A 247 3.25 -21.90 -7.92
C VAL A 247 3.61 -20.45 -8.17
N ILE A 248 3.98 -20.13 -9.41
CA ILE A 248 4.34 -18.79 -9.87
C ILE A 248 3.16 -18.22 -10.65
N VAL A 249 2.56 -17.16 -10.11
CA VAL A 249 1.42 -16.46 -10.70
C VAL A 249 1.91 -15.18 -11.37
N THR A 250 1.70 -15.07 -12.67
CA THR A 250 2.16 -13.93 -13.47
C THR A 250 1.07 -12.85 -13.58
N LEU A 251 1.47 -11.59 -13.39
CA LEU A 251 0.63 -10.40 -13.58
C LEU A 251 1.16 -9.58 -14.78
N ALA A 252 1.56 -10.29 -15.84
CA ALA A 252 2.18 -9.72 -17.04
C ALA A 252 3.39 -8.81 -16.71
N GLY A 253 3.44 -7.60 -17.26
CA GLY A 253 4.51 -6.64 -17.00
C GLY A 253 4.46 -6.00 -15.60
N SER A 254 3.38 -6.15 -14.84
CA SER A 254 3.22 -5.49 -13.55
C SER A 254 3.94 -6.23 -12.41
N GLY A 255 3.99 -7.56 -12.43
CA GLY A 255 4.58 -8.32 -11.32
C GLY A 255 4.41 -9.83 -11.41
N VAL A 256 4.91 -10.52 -10.39
CA VAL A 256 4.82 -11.99 -10.19
C VAL A 256 4.63 -12.27 -8.70
N ILE A 257 3.78 -13.25 -8.36
CA ILE A 257 3.62 -13.78 -7.01
C ILE A 257 4.03 -15.24 -7.01
N ILE A 258 5.03 -15.59 -6.20
CA ILE A 258 5.56 -16.94 -6.01
C ILE A 258 4.98 -17.47 -4.69
N VAL A 259 4.09 -18.43 -4.78
CA VAL A 259 3.50 -19.11 -3.62
C VAL A 259 4.25 -20.42 -3.40
N GLY A 260 5.15 -20.42 -2.41
CA GLY A 260 5.83 -21.62 -1.92
C GLY A 260 4.99 -22.35 -0.87
N ARG A 261 5.52 -23.43 -0.29
CA ARG A 261 4.79 -24.24 0.71
C ARG A 261 4.44 -23.48 1.97
N ASP A 262 5.43 -22.76 2.51
CA ASP A 262 5.31 -22.06 3.79
C ASP A 262 5.25 -20.54 3.63
N ARG A 263 5.73 -20.03 2.49
CA ARG A 263 5.96 -18.60 2.28
C ARG A 263 5.58 -18.15 0.88
N THR A 264 4.95 -16.97 0.80
CA THR A 264 4.68 -16.27 -0.46
C THR A 264 5.67 -15.11 -0.62
N THR A 265 6.19 -14.97 -1.83
CA THR A 265 7.03 -13.84 -2.25
C THR A 265 6.41 -13.13 -3.43
N MET A 266 6.30 -11.82 -3.37
CA MET A 266 5.77 -10.96 -4.41
C MET A 266 6.88 -10.07 -4.97
N ILE A 267 6.92 -9.97 -6.29
CA ILE A 267 7.73 -9.06 -7.07
C ILE A 267 6.77 -8.13 -7.78
N PHE A 268 6.84 -6.84 -7.51
CA PHE A 268 5.80 -5.90 -7.91
C PHE A 268 6.39 -4.60 -8.45
N ASP A 269 5.63 -3.90 -9.28
CA ASP A 269 5.97 -2.55 -9.72
C ASP A 269 5.84 -1.56 -8.55
N ARG A 270 6.88 -0.75 -8.31
CA ARG A 270 6.92 0.14 -7.14
C ARG A 270 6.10 1.41 -7.34
N SER A 271 5.93 1.83 -8.59
CA SER A 271 5.23 3.07 -8.97
C SER A 271 3.79 2.80 -9.41
N TRP A 272 3.51 1.57 -9.85
CA TRP A 272 2.27 1.18 -10.50
C TRP A 272 1.68 -0.08 -9.89
N GLN A 273 0.39 -0.30 -10.13
CA GLN A 273 -0.30 -1.52 -9.70
C GLN A 273 -0.53 -2.45 -10.90
N GLU A 274 -1.32 -3.49 -10.68
CA GLU A 274 -1.74 -4.39 -11.75
C GLU A 274 -2.38 -3.63 -12.93
N GLY A 275 -1.89 -3.89 -14.15
CA GLY A 275 -2.44 -3.36 -15.40
C GLY A 275 -1.95 -1.96 -15.77
N ASP A 276 -1.48 -1.16 -14.81
CA ASP A 276 -1.06 0.22 -15.05
C ASP A 276 0.12 0.34 -16.01
N PHE A 277 1.08 -0.60 -15.97
CA PHE A 277 2.18 -0.66 -16.95
C PHE A 277 1.66 -0.76 -18.39
N ALA A 278 0.67 -1.63 -18.64
CA ALA A 278 0.09 -1.82 -19.98
C ALA A 278 -0.88 -0.69 -20.37
N ASN A 279 -1.42 0.05 -19.40
CA ASN A 279 -2.18 1.27 -19.67
C ASN A 279 -1.24 2.42 -20.06
N HIS A 280 -0.08 2.52 -19.42
CA HIS A 280 0.93 3.54 -19.72
C HIS A 280 1.60 3.29 -21.08
N PHE A 281 1.92 2.05 -21.42
CA PHE A 281 2.39 1.65 -22.75
C PHE A 281 1.25 0.98 -23.52
N PRO A 282 0.44 1.72 -24.29
CA PRO A 282 -0.81 1.18 -24.82
C PRO A 282 -0.55 0.09 -25.86
N GLY A 283 -1.43 -0.92 -25.89
CA GLY A 283 -1.35 -2.10 -26.75
C GLY A 283 -0.93 -3.34 -25.97
N GLN A 284 -1.47 -4.50 -26.32
CA GLN A 284 -1.06 -5.76 -25.69
C GLN A 284 0.22 -6.29 -26.35
N ILE A 285 0.96 -7.15 -25.67
CA ILE A 285 2.11 -7.82 -26.26
C ILE A 285 2.04 -9.32 -25.97
N MET A 286 2.28 -10.13 -27.00
CA MET A 286 2.39 -11.57 -26.86
C MET A 286 3.84 -11.93 -26.51
N GLY A 287 4.04 -12.87 -25.58
CA GLY A 287 5.37 -13.37 -25.22
C GLY A 287 5.86 -13.09 -23.80
N TYR A 288 5.06 -12.48 -22.92
CA TYR A 288 5.41 -12.31 -21.49
C TYR A 288 5.80 -13.63 -20.81
N HIS A 289 5.03 -14.70 -21.05
CA HIS A 289 5.31 -16.03 -20.50
C HIS A 289 6.60 -16.62 -21.08
N ALA A 290 6.88 -16.40 -22.37
CA ALA A 290 8.11 -16.84 -23.01
C ALA A 290 9.33 -16.14 -22.40
N CYS A 291 9.26 -14.83 -22.15
CA CYS A 291 10.31 -14.10 -21.44
C CYS A 291 10.55 -14.62 -20.01
N LEU A 292 9.48 -14.92 -19.26
CA LEU A 292 9.59 -15.47 -17.92
C LEU A 292 10.22 -16.87 -17.93
N LEU A 293 9.71 -17.77 -18.76
CA LEU A 293 10.25 -19.12 -18.93
C LEU A 293 11.71 -19.09 -19.42
N GLY A 294 12.02 -18.18 -20.34
CA GLY A 294 13.38 -17.93 -20.84
C GLY A 294 14.35 -17.59 -19.71
N SER A 295 13.97 -16.66 -18.85
CA SER A 295 14.77 -16.26 -17.68
C SER A 295 14.93 -17.40 -16.66
N LEU A 296 13.85 -18.13 -16.38
CA LEU A 296 13.87 -19.26 -15.44
C LEU A 296 14.76 -20.40 -15.95
N ALA A 297 14.61 -20.79 -17.22
CA ALA A 297 15.42 -21.82 -17.84
C ALA A 297 16.89 -21.43 -17.92
N TYR A 298 17.19 -20.17 -18.25
CA TYR A 298 18.56 -19.64 -18.25
C TYR A 298 19.19 -19.73 -16.85
N SER A 299 18.51 -19.23 -15.82
CA SER A 299 19.00 -19.25 -14.44
C SER A 299 19.21 -20.69 -13.93
N TRP A 300 18.28 -21.59 -14.26
CA TRP A 300 18.41 -23.02 -13.95
C TRP A 300 19.59 -23.66 -14.71
N ALA A 301 19.80 -23.31 -15.98
CA ALA A 301 20.90 -23.80 -16.80
C ALA A 301 22.27 -23.35 -16.27
N ASP A 302 22.36 -22.17 -15.67
CA ASP A 302 23.56 -21.66 -15.02
C ASP A 302 23.83 -22.42 -13.70
N GLY A 303 22.87 -22.42 -12.77
CA GLY A 303 23.03 -22.99 -11.42
C GLY A 303 21.77 -23.62 -10.85
N PRO A 304 21.50 -24.91 -11.08
CA PRO A 304 20.24 -25.55 -10.67
C PRO A 304 20.19 -25.91 -9.18
N GLU A 305 21.33 -25.96 -8.48
CA GLU A 305 21.40 -26.23 -7.03
C GLU A 305 21.08 -24.99 -6.20
N ASP A 306 21.61 -23.83 -6.62
CA ASP A 306 21.48 -22.54 -5.93
C ASP A 306 20.56 -21.57 -6.70
N MET A 307 19.48 -22.10 -7.29
CA MET A 307 18.61 -21.31 -8.15
C MET A 307 17.88 -20.19 -7.38
N ASP A 308 18.21 -18.94 -7.71
CA ASP A 308 17.47 -17.77 -7.24
C ASP A 308 16.19 -17.57 -8.06
N TRP A 309 15.10 -18.20 -7.60
CA TRP A 309 13.78 -18.09 -8.21
C TRP A 309 13.25 -16.65 -8.23
N VAL A 310 13.53 -15.87 -7.19
CA VAL A 310 13.06 -14.49 -7.08
C VAL A 310 13.77 -13.61 -8.09
N GLY A 311 15.10 -13.68 -8.15
CA GLY A 311 15.92 -12.98 -9.15
C GLY A 311 15.60 -13.40 -10.58
N ALA A 312 15.39 -14.70 -10.83
CA ALA A 312 15.02 -15.21 -12.15
C ALA A 312 13.63 -14.71 -12.59
N CYS A 313 12.63 -14.69 -11.70
CA CYS A 313 11.33 -14.10 -11.99
C CYS A 313 11.42 -12.59 -12.23
N ALA A 314 12.21 -11.86 -11.45
CA ALA A 314 12.41 -10.42 -11.63
C ALA A 314 13.04 -10.11 -12.99
N ASN A 315 14.04 -10.88 -13.42
CA ASN A 315 14.63 -10.74 -14.75
C ASN A 315 13.63 -11.13 -15.86
N GLY A 316 12.78 -12.13 -15.63
CA GLY A 316 11.68 -12.47 -16.53
C GLY A 316 10.69 -11.32 -16.74
N ILE A 317 10.31 -10.62 -15.66
CA ILE A 317 9.47 -9.41 -15.74
C ILE A 317 10.19 -8.31 -16.52
N LYS A 318 11.49 -8.05 -16.24
CA LYS A 318 12.28 -7.05 -16.97
C LYS A 318 12.36 -7.35 -18.47
N LEU A 319 12.58 -8.62 -18.85
CA LEU A 319 12.55 -9.06 -20.25
C LEU A 319 11.17 -8.84 -20.88
N GLY A 320 10.10 -9.14 -20.15
CA GLY A 320 8.73 -8.85 -20.57
C GLY A 320 8.45 -7.37 -20.77
N ARG A 321 8.90 -6.50 -19.86
CA ARG A 321 8.79 -5.03 -19.98
C ARG A 321 9.61 -4.51 -21.16
N LYS A 322 10.83 -5.03 -21.35
CA LYS A 322 11.68 -4.72 -22.50
C LYS A 322 10.99 -5.09 -23.81
N LEU A 323 10.43 -6.29 -23.89
CA LEU A 323 9.64 -6.74 -25.04
C LEU A 323 8.44 -5.83 -25.29
N HIS A 324 7.72 -5.42 -24.24
CA HIS A 324 6.56 -4.55 -24.39
C HIS A 324 6.95 -3.19 -24.99
N ILE A 325 8.00 -2.55 -24.46
CA ILE A 325 8.47 -1.24 -24.92
C ILE A 325 9.06 -1.36 -26.33
N LEU A 326 9.86 -2.39 -26.60
CA LEU A 326 10.46 -2.63 -27.92
C LEU A 326 9.39 -2.98 -28.99
N GLY A 327 8.37 -3.73 -28.61
CA GLY A 327 7.37 -4.31 -29.50
C GLY A 327 7.95 -5.37 -30.44
N TYR A 328 7.13 -5.82 -31.40
CA TYR A 328 7.58 -6.71 -32.45
C TYR A 328 8.36 -5.94 -33.50
N GLU A 329 9.43 -6.56 -34.01
CA GLU A 329 10.30 -5.94 -34.99
C GLU A 329 9.86 -6.27 -36.42
N SER A 330 10.14 -5.35 -37.33
CA SER A 330 9.87 -5.50 -38.75
C SER A 330 11.14 -6.01 -39.44
N ARG A 331 11.18 -7.28 -39.84
CA ARG A 331 12.30 -7.89 -40.57
C ARG A 331 12.00 -7.97 -42.06
N GLU A 332 13.00 -7.67 -42.90
CA GLU A 332 12.91 -7.90 -44.34
C GLU A 332 13.16 -9.38 -44.64
N ASP A 333 12.21 -10.02 -45.31
CA ASP A 333 12.31 -11.38 -45.84
C ASP A 333 11.83 -11.39 -47.30
N LYS A 334 12.68 -11.86 -48.21
CA LYS A 334 12.39 -11.99 -49.66
C LYS A 334 11.78 -10.72 -50.30
N GLY A 335 12.23 -9.53 -49.86
CA GLY A 335 11.77 -8.23 -50.38
C GLY A 335 10.44 -7.74 -49.79
N TYR A 336 9.94 -8.37 -48.73
CA TYR A 336 8.77 -7.92 -47.96
C TYR A 336 9.13 -7.77 -46.48
N TYR A 337 8.45 -6.87 -45.79
CA TYR A 337 8.61 -6.73 -44.34
C TYR A 337 7.57 -7.57 -43.59
N GLN A 338 8.02 -8.34 -42.62
CA GLN A 338 7.20 -9.20 -41.74
C GLN A 338 7.41 -8.80 -40.27
N LEU A 339 6.38 -8.92 -39.45
CA LEU A 339 6.57 -8.83 -38.00
C LEU A 339 7.18 -10.12 -37.46
N ALA A 340 8.09 -9.95 -36.50
CA ALA A 340 8.71 -11.05 -35.79
C ALA A 340 8.88 -10.71 -34.31
N PHE A 341 8.85 -11.75 -33.48
CA PHE A 341 9.31 -11.65 -32.11
C PHE A 341 10.82 -11.31 -32.10
N PRO A 342 11.27 -10.34 -31.29
CA PRO A 342 12.65 -9.84 -31.32
C PRO A 342 13.60 -10.73 -30.50
N PHE A 343 13.77 -12.00 -30.87
CA PHE A 343 14.54 -13.01 -30.11
C PHE A 343 15.94 -12.53 -29.69
N ALA A 344 16.76 -12.09 -30.65
CA ALA A 344 18.12 -11.64 -30.41
C ALA A 344 18.20 -10.42 -29.47
N SER A 345 17.25 -9.48 -29.58
CA SER A 345 17.20 -8.31 -28.71
C SER A 345 16.85 -8.68 -27.26
N ILE A 346 15.97 -9.67 -27.06
CA ILE A 346 15.60 -10.17 -25.73
C ILE A 346 16.75 -10.99 -25.13
N ALA A 347 17.39 -11.87 -25.91
CA ALA A 347 18.55 -12.63 -25.47
C ALA A 347 19.74 -11.72 -25.10
N GLY A 348 20.03 -10.72 -25.93
CA GLY A 348 21.06 -9.71 -25.64
C GLY A 348 20.75 -8.93 -24.36
N PHE A 349 19.51 -8.49 -24.14
CA PHE A 349 19.13 -7.83 -22.90
C PHE A 349 19.24 -8.76 -21.68
N ASN A 350 18.94 -10.05 -21.82
CA ASN A 350 19.20 -11.01 -20.75
C ASN A 350 20.69 -11.07 -20.40
N GLN A 351 21.59 -11.15 -21.38
CA GLN A 351 23.04 -11.14 -21.14
C GLN A 351 23.49 -9.86 -20.43
N GLU A 352 22.94 -8.70 -20.80
CA GLU A 352 23.18 -7.42 -20.10
C GLU A 352 22.75 -7.48 -18.62
N LEU A 353 21.56 -8.03 -18.33
CA LEU A 353 21.07 -8.20 -16.96
C LEU A 353 21.99 -9.10 -16.13
N GLN A 354 22.55 -10.16 -16.73
CA GLN A 354 23.48 -11.07 -16.05
C GLN A 354 24.85 -10.42 -15.83
N ALA A 355 25.35 -9.63 -16.79
CA ALA A 355 26.62 -8.91 -16.67
C ALA A 355 26.55 -7.78 -15.61
N ALA A 356 25.44 -7.06 -15.55
CA ALA A 356 25.17 -6.03 -14.54
C ALA A 356 25.10 -6.58 -13.11
N GLY A 357 24.88 -7.89 -12.94
CA GLY A 357 24.96 -8.59 -11.66
C GLY A 357 26.33 -8.50 -10.95
N ARG A 358 27.37 -7.93 -11.58
CA ARG A 358 28.72 -7.71 -11.00
C ARG A 358 29.12 -6.26 -10.77
N GLN A 359 28.38 -5.28 -11.29
CA GLN A 359 28.56 -3.86 -10.99
C GLN A 359 27.18 -3.18 -11.01
N ARG A 360 26.69 -2.78 -9.83
CA ARG A 360 25.53 -1.89 -9.71
C ARG A 360 25.93 -0.51 -10.23
N GLU A 361 25.38 -0.07 -11.35
CA GLU A 361 24.60 1.18 -11.45
C GLU A 361 24.24 1.57 -12.89
N GLU A 362 23.07 2.21 -12.97
CA GLU A 362 22.72 3.37 -13.82
C GLU A 362 23.16 3.33 -15.28
N SER A 363 22.30 2.81 -16.16
CA SER A 363 21.69 3.57 -17.27
C SER A 363 21.14 2.65 -18.37
N ALA A 364 19.87 2.25 -18.24
CA ALA A 364 18.90 2.10 -19.35
C ALA A 364 17.50 1.77 -18.79
N SER A 365 16.60 2.77 -18.82
CA SER A 365 15.16 2.69 -18.49
C SER A 365 14.80 2.38 -17.03
N GLY A 366 14.76 3.40 -16.16
CA GLY A 366 14.31 3.27 -14.76
C GLY A 366 12.99 2.50 -14.62
N VAL A 367 12.07 2.63 -15.58
CA VAL A 367 10.76 1.95 -15.61
C VAL A 367 10.86 0.42 -15.76
N ILE A 368 11.82 -0.10 -16.52
CA ILE A 368 12.00 -1.57 -16.66
C ILE A 368 12.48 -2.18 -15.35
N HIS A 369 13.36 -1.47 -14.63
CA HIS A 369 14.01 -1.95 -13.42
C HIS A 369 13.22 -1.63 -12.13
N ASP A 370 12.12 -0.89 -12.24
CA ASP A 370 11.32 -0.42 -11.10
C ASP A 370 10.49 -1.55 -10.47
N LEU A 371 11.16 -2.45 -9.76
CA LEU A 371 10.57 -3.61 -9.08
C LEU A 371 10.94 -3.61 -7.59
N GLY A 372 9.94 -3.88 -6.75
CA GLY A 372 10.08 -4.08 -5.30
C GLY A 372 9.85 -5.54 -4.91
N PHE A 373 10.33 -5.91 -3.72
CA PHE A 373 10.28 -7.30 -3.23
C PHE A 373 9.70 -7.40 -1.82
N PHE A 374 8.67 -8.23 -1.67
CA PHE A 374 8.06 -8.49 -0.38
C PHE A 374 7.78 -9.97 -0.18
N SER A 375 7.98 -10.48 1.03
CA SER A 375 7.75 -11.90 1.34
C SER A 375 7.21 -12.06 2.75
N MET A 376 6.21 -12.91 2.89
CA MET A 376 5.44 -13.13 4.12
C MET A 376 5.00 -14.59 4.19
N ASP A 377 4.84 -15.11 5.41
CA ASP A 377 4.45 -16.51 5.63
C ASP A 377 2.99 -16.73 5.23
N ASN A 378 2.69 -17.90 4.68
CA ASN A 378 1.37 -18.23 4.14
C ASN A 378 0.28 -18.21 5.22
N GLU A 379 0.59 -18.66 6.43
CA GLU A 379 -0.34 -18.65 7.56
C GLU A 379 -0.83 -17.22 7.87
N ALA A 380 0.09 -16.24 7.81
CA ALA A 380 -0.21 -14.85 8.06
C ALA A 380 -1.02 -14.17 6.93
N LEU A 381 -1.09 -14.76 5.72
CA LEU A 381 -1.88 -14.25 4.60
C LEU A 381 -3.26 -14.90 4.48
N ILE A 382 -3.41 -16.12 5.03
CA ILE A 382 -4.64 -16.92 4.95
C ILE A 382 -5.50 -16.77 6.23
N GLY A 383 -4.89 -16.42 7.37
CA GLY A 383 -5.57 -16.30 8.66
C GLY A 383 -6.74 -15.30 8.66
N ALA A 384 -7.78 -15.58 9.45
CA ALA A 384 -8.94 -14.69 9.59
C ALA A 384 -8.59 -13.31 10.20
N GLU A 385 -7.56 -13.26 11.07
CA GLU A 385 -7.02 -12.01 11.64
C GLU A 385 -6.21 -11.18 10.62
N ALA A 386 -5.79 -11.78 9.50
CA ALA A 386 -5.02 -11.09 8.47
C ALA A 386 -5.86 -10.17 7.58
N GLN A 387 -7.19 -10.20 7.68
CA GLN A 387 -8.05 -9.69 6.61
C GLN A 387 -8.27 -8.18 6.59
N GLU A 388 -7.97 -7.42 7.66
CA GLU A 388 -8.38 -6.00 7.70
C GLU A 388 -7.28 -4.95 7.96
N ASP A 389 -6.09 -5.27 8.51
CA ASP A 389 -5.19 -4.18 8.98
C ASP A 389 -3.70 -4.25 8.60
N TRP A 390 -3.15 -5.35 8.09
CA TRP A 390 -1.70 -5.39 7.81
C TRP A 390 -1.32 -4.60 6.55
N THR A 391 -0.13 -3.98 6.57
CA THR A 391 0.43 -3.25 5.43
C THR A 391 1.89 -3.61 5.20
N ILE A 392 2.36 -3.56 3.95
CA ILE A 392 3.79 -3.75 3.64
C ILE A 392 4.64 -2.69 4.36
N LEU A 393 4.11 -1.47 4.47
CA LEU A 393 4.77 -0.34 5.11
C LEU A 393 5.05 -0.61 6.59
N GLU A 394 4.06 -1.10 7.36
CA GLU A 394 4.24 -1.46 8.77
C GLU A 394 5.15 -2.67 8.97
N GLU A 395 5.01 -3.70 8.13
CA GLU A 395 5.85 -4.91 8.20
C GLU A 395 7.33 -4.57 7.98
N LYS A 396 7.63 -3.63 7.07
CA LYS A 396 9.00 -3.19 6.75
C LYS A 396 9.56 -2.21 7.79
N LEU A 397 8.77 -1.25 8.26
CA LEU A 397 9.28 -0.19 9.15
C LEU A 397 9.21 -0.56 10.63
N LEU A 398 8.19 -1.31 11.07
CA LEU A 398 7.95 -1.58 12.49
C LEU A 398 8.33 -3.02 12.89
N LYS A 399 7.82 -4.04 12.19
CA LYS A 399 7.92 -5.44 12.66
C LYS A 399 9.24 -6.14 12.32
N ARG A 400 9.75 -6.03 11.09
CA ARG A 400 11.02 -6.68 10.68
C ARG A 400 12.23 -6.22 11.48
N GLN A 401 12.18 -5.02 12.07
CA GLN A 401 13.28 -4.47 12.88
C GLN A 401 13.35 -5.11 14.27
N MET A 402 12.24 -5.61 14.81
CA MET A 402 12.21 -6.27 16.12
C MET A 402 12.87 -7.67 16.11
N VAL A 403 13.15 -8.23 14.93
CA VAL A 403 13.68 -9.60 14.75
C VAL A 403 15.23 -9.63 14.68
N CYS A 404 15.89 -8.51 14.41
CA CYS A 404 17.35 -8.43 14.29
C CYS A 404 17.98 -7.93 15.61
N PHE A 405 19.02 -8.63 16.10
CA PHE A 405 19.73 -8.36 17.37
C PHE A 405 20.44 -6.99 17.49
N ALA A 406 20.20 -6.05 16.57
CA ALA A 406 20.56 -4.65 16.71
C ALA A 406 19.25 -3.83 16.72
N SER A 407 18.74 -3.55 17.92
CA SER A 407 17.51 -2.77 18.14
C SER A 407 17.69 -1.34 17.61
N GLN A 408 17.31 -1.09 16.37
CA GLN A 408 16.96 0.27 15.96
C GLN A 408 15.56 0.55 16.52
N ASP A 409 15.43 1.67 17.23
CA ASP A 409 14.15 2.18 17.72
C ASP A 409 13.19 2.36 16.53
N PRO A 410 12.00 1.73 16.52
CA PRO A 410 11.01 1.89 15.45
C PRO A 410 10.66 3.35 15.15
N HIS A 411 10.63 4.22 16.17
CA HIS A 411 10.39 5.64 15.95
C HIS A 411 11.51 6.32 15.17
N PHE A 412 12.77 5.96 15.45
CA PHE A 412 13.91 6.46 14.69
C PHE A 412 13.83 6.05 13.21
N ALA A 413 13.50 4.79 12.92
CA ALA A 413 13.37 4.31 11.54
C ALA A 413 12.25 5.01 10.75
N VAL A 414 11.08 5.21 11.37
CA VAL A 414 9.96 5.95 10.76
C VAL A 414 10.38 7.40 10.47
N ASN A 415 11.05 8.06 11.41
CA ASN A 415 11.52 9.44 11.24
C ASN A 415 12.56 9.57 10.13
N GLU A 416 13.56 8.69 10.10
CA GLU A 416 14.57 8.67 9.03
C GLU A 416 13.93 8.38 7.66
N CYS A 417 12.99 7.45 7.60
CA CYS A 417 12.24 7.19 6.38
C CYS A 417 11.46 8.44 5.94
N ALA A 418 10.73 9.10 6.84
CA ALA A 418 10.01 10.33 6.56
C ALA A 418 10.93 11.45 6.05
N ARG A 419 12.08 11.66 6.70
CA ARG A 419 13.11 12.60 6.24
C ARG A 419 13.55 12.27 4.82
N ASN A 420 13.88 11.00 4.54
CA ASN A 420 14.32 10.57 3.23
C ASN A 420 13.24 10.70 2.14
N ILE A 421 11.96 10.52 2.48
CA ILE A 421 10.84 10.80 1.57
C ILE A 421 10.83 12.28 1.20
N VAL A 422 10.91 13.19 2.18
CA VAL A 422 10.93 14.64 1.90
C VAL A 422 12.16 15.00 1.07
N LEU A 423 13.35 14.53 1.45
CA LEU A 423 14.61 14.93 0.83
C LEU A 423 14.79 14.30 -0.56
N SER A 424 14.67 12.98 -0.67
CA SER A 424 15.05 12.21 -1.88
C SER A 424 13.84 11.70 -2.67
N GLY A 425 12.73 11.40 -2.00
CA GLY A 425 11.47 10.95 -2.61
C GLY A 425 11.10 9.53 -2.21
N ALA A 426 9.82 9.18 -2.41
CA ALA A 426 9.25 7.91 -1.97
C ALA A 426 10.01 6.68 -2.49
N LEU A 427 10.21 6.57 -3.80
CA LEU A 427 10.87 5.40 -4.42
C LEU A 427 12.32 5.17 -3.97
N SER A 428 13.00 6.22 -3.49
CA SER A 428 14.35 6.12 -2.93
C SER A 428 14.34 5.76 -1.45
N ALA A 429 13.37 6.28 -0.68
CA ALA A 429 13.26 6.05 0.75
C ALA A 429 12.61 4.69 1.08
N LEU A 430 11.74 4.20 0.19
CA LEU A 430 10.91 3.02 0.36
C LEU A 430 11.13 2.05 -0.82
N PRO A 431 12.28 1.34 -0.88
CA PRO A 431 12.62 0.52 -2.04
C PRO A 431 11.73 -0.72 -2.22
N ASP A 432 11.16 -1.25 -1.13
CA ASP A 432 10.31 -2.46 -1.13
C ASP A 432 8.91 -2.18 -0.56
N VAL A 433 8.43 -0.94 -0.66
CA VAL A 433 7.04 -0.60 -0.30
C VAL A 433 6.40 0.05 -1.52
N PRO A 434 5.18 -0.38 -1.91
CA PRO A 434 4.49 0.25 -3.03
C PRO A 434 4.13 1.69 -2.70
N ALA A 435 4.36 2.59 -3.66
CA ALA A 435 3.94 3.98 -3.57
C ALA A 435 3.14 4.32 -4.83
N GLU A 436 1.85 4.63 -4.65
CA GLU A 436 1.01 5.01 -5.78
C GLU A 436 1.07 6.52 -6.01
N THR A 437 1.04 6.92 -7.27
CA THR A 437 0.90 8.32 -7.68
C THR A 437 -0.21 8.45 -8.71
N ILE A 438 -1.17 9.33 -8.46
CA ILE A 438 -2.27 9.67 -9.37
C ILE A 438 -2.30 11.18 -9.53
N GLY A 439 -1.89 11.66 -10.70
CA GLY A 439 -1.63 13.09 -10.89
C GLY A 439 -0.60 13.57 -9.87
N ASP A 440 -0.98 14.56 -9.08
CA ASP A 440 -0.13 15.13 -8.03
C ASP A 440 -0.35 14.48 -6.65
N TRP A 441 -1.34 13.60 -6.50
CA TRP A 441 -1.58 12.84 -5.27
C TRP A 441 -0.65 11.62 -5.20
N SER A 442 -0.09 11.35 -4.03
CA SER A 442 0.70 10.14 -3.77
C SER A 442 0.57 9.63 -2.34
N SER A 443 0.64 8.31 -2.15
CA SER A 443 0.63 7.66 -0.84
C SER A 443 1.33 6.29 -0.88
N ALA A 444 1.79 5.84 0.28
CA ALA A 444 2.24 4.47 0.53
C ALA A 444 1.36 3.76 1.58
N ASP A 445 0.29 4.41 2.03
CA ASP A 445 -0.70 3.84 2.95
C ASP A 445 -1.69 2.99 2.15
N ARG A 446 -1.76 1.69 2.48
CA ARG A 446 -2.64 0.71 1.82
C ARG A 446 -4.10 1.17 1.79
N GLN A 447 -4.62 1.71 2.90
CA GLN A 447 -6.04 2.05 2.99
C GLN A 447 -6.39 3.25 2.11
N GLU A 448 -5.49 4.25 2.04
CA GLU A 448 -5.66 5.38 1.13
C GLU A 448 -5.58 4.94 -0.34
N ILE A 449 -4.58 4.11 -0.67
CA ILE A 449 -4.40 3.51 -2.01
C ILE A 449 -5.67 2.77 -2.45
N GLU A 450 -6.17 1.86 -1.63
CA GLU A 450 -7.35 1.05 -1.96
C GLU A 450 -8.60 1.91 -2.13
N GLY A 451 -8.80 2.91 -1.25
CA GLY A 451 -9.92 3.85 -1.34
C GLY A 451 -9.90 4.69 -2.62
N VAL A 452 -8.73 5.25 -2.96
CA VAL A 452 -8.54 6.03 -4.19
C VAL A 452 -8.76 5.17 -5.43
N ARG A 453 -8.17 3.97 -5.48
CA ARG A 453 -8.32 3.07 -6.63
C ARG A 453 -9.75 2.55 -6.78
N SER A 454 -10.45 2.28 -5.69
CA SER A 454 -11.86 1.90 -5.72
C SER A 454 -12.71 2.95 -6.45
N VAL A 455 -12.54 4.23 -6.11
CA VAL A 455 -13.21 5.35 -6.78
C VAL A 455 -12.75 5.50 -8.23
N LYS A 456 -11.45 5.48 -8.50
CA LYS A 456 -10.89 5.58 -9.87
C LYS A 456 -11.44 4.48 -10.78
N ASN A 457 -11.48 3.24 -10.32
CA ASN A 457 -11.99 2.09 -11.07
C ASN A 457 -13.49 2.24 -11.35
N ALA A 458 -14.28 2.68 -10.36
CA ALA A 458 -15.71 2.95 -10.54
C ALA A 458 -15.97 4.07 -11.57
N MET A 459 -15.22 5.18 -11.48
CA MET A 459 -15.30 6.28 -12.45
C MET A 459 -14.88 5.84 -13.86
N GLN A 460 -13.79 5.07 -13.97
CA GLN A 460 -13.29 4.58 -15.26
C GLN A 460 -14.29 3.64 -15.94
N GLU A 461 -14.92 2.73 -15.20
CA GLU A 461 -15.94 1.83 -15.75
C GLU A 461 -17.19 2.60 -16.16
N TYR A 462 -17.62 3.58 -15.35
CA TYR A 462 -18.75 4.43 -15.69
C TYR A 462 -18.51 5.25 -16.97
N LEU A 463 -17.30 5.77 -17.19
CA LEU A 463 -16.93 6.51 -18.41
C LEU A 463 -16.96 5.64 -19.69
N ARG A 464 -16.93 4.31 -19.58
CA ARG A 464 -17.06 3.39 -20.72
C ARG A 464 -18.53 3.22 -21.16
N LEU A 465 -19.49 3.55 -20.31
CA LEU A 465 -20.91 3.44 -20.62
C LEU A 465 -21.30 4.44 -21.70
N LYS A 466 -22.11 3.99 -22.67
CA LYS A 466 -22.65 4.86 -23.72
C LYS A 466 -23.90 5.56 -23.18
N LYS A 467 -23.82 6.86 -22.93
CA LYS A 467 -24.93 7.72 -22.48
C LYS A 467 -25.65 7.17 -21.23
N PRO A 468 -24.98 7.11 -20.06
CA PRO A 468 -25.61 6.66 -18.83
C PRO A 468 -26.79 7.56 -18.45
N GLU A 469 -27.89 6.95 -18.00
CA GLU A 469 -29.12 7.66 -17.61
C GLU A 469 -29.12 8.11 -16.14
N THR A 470 -28.40 7.37 -15.27
CA THR A 470 -28.28 7.63 -13.83
C THR A 470 -26.85 8.00 -13.47
N PRO A 471 -26.63 8.86 -12.45
CA PRO A 471 -25.29 9.28 -12.04
C PRO A 471 -24.56 8.20 -11.23
N LEU A 472 -23.23 8.17 -11.34
CA LEU A 472 -22.35 7.45 -10.42
C LEU A 472 -22.21 8.26 -9.13
N CYS A 473 -22.57 7.67 -7.99
CA CYS A 473 -22.55 8.37 -6.71
C CYS A 473 -21.38 7.90 -5.84
N VAL A 474 -20.49 8.81 -5.47
CA VAL A 474 -19.28 8.54 -4.67
C VAL A 474 -19.31 9.37 -3.40
N ALA A 475 -18.93 8.80 -2.27
CA ALA A 475 -18.78 9.54 -1.01
C ALA A 475 -17.31 9.69 -0.61
N VAL A 476 -16.96 10.85 -0.04
CA VAL A 476 -15.59 11.19 0.40
C VAL A 476 -15.65 11.66 1.84
N PHE A 477 -14.99 10.92 2.72
CA PHE A 477 -14.91 11.20 4.16
C PHE A 477 -13.49 11.57 4.56
N GLY A 478 -13.38 12.35 5.63
CA GLY A 478 -12.09 12.76 6.19
C GLY A 478 -12.18 14.10 6.94
N PRO A 479 -11.23 14.38 7.84
CA PRO A 479 -11.25 15.61 8.62
C PRO A 479 -11.19 16.88 7.73
N PRO A 480 -11.61 18.04 8.26
CA PRO A 480 -11.43 19.31 7.58
C PRO A 480 -9.96 19.53 7.18
N GLY A 481 -9.72 19.90 5.92
CA GLY A 481 -8.36 20.12 5.42
C GLY A 481 -7.55 18.85 5.12
N ALA A 482 -8.16 17.66 5.09
CA ALA A 482 -7.48 16.41 4.71
C ALA A 482 -7.16 16.27 3.21
N GLY A 483 -7.73 17.13 2.35
CA GLY A 483 -7.50 17.06 0.90
C GLY A 483 -8.59 16.35 0.08
N LYS A 484 -9.82 16.25 0.61
CA LYS A 484 -10.97 15.60 -0.05
C LYS A 484 -11.16 15.96 -1.53
N SER A 485 -11.30 17.25 -1.83
CA SER A 485 -11.51 17.72 -3.20
C SER A 485 -10.26 17.56 -4.07
N PHE A 486 -9.06 17.63 -3.47
CA PHE A 486 -7.80 17.47 -4.19
C PHE A 486 -7.68 16.06 -4.79
N VAL A 487 -7.87 15.03 -3.96
CA VAL A 487 -7.77 13.62 -4.39
C VAL A 487 -8.69 13.32 -5.58
N VAL A 488 -9.96 13.71 -5.49
CA VAL A 488 -10.93 13.41 -6.55
C VAL A 488 -10.69 14.23 -7.82
N LYS A 489 -10.18 15.47 -7.70
CA LYS A 489 -9.75 16.26 -8.87
C LYS A 489 -8.56 15.63 -9.58
N GLU A 490 -7.59 15.07 -8.85
CA GLU A 490 -6.46 14.36 -9.46
C GLU A 490 -6.91 13.07 -10.17
N ILE A 491 -7.86 12.32 -9.60
CA ILE A 491 -8.49 11.18 -10.30
C ILE A 491 -9.17 11.66 -11.59
N ALA A 492 -9.96 12.73 -11.53
CA ALA A 492 -10.69 13.26 -12.68
C ALA A 492 -9.76 13.74 -13.80
N LYS A 493 -8.69 14.45 -13.45
CA LYS A 493 -7.61 14.87 -14.34
C LYS A 493 -6.94 13.67 -15.00
N GLY A 494 -6.61 12.63 -14.22
CA GLY A 494 -6.02 11.38 -14.73
C GLY A 494 -6.93 10.60 -15.68
N LEU A 495 -8.26 10.72 -15.54
CA LEU A 495 -9.25 10.12 -16.43
C LEU A 495 -9.61 11.00 -17.63
N GLY A 496 -9.04 12.21 -17.74
CA GLY A 496 -9.30 13.14 -18.85
C GLY A 496 -10.69 13.78 -18.80
N ILE A 497 -11.28 13.91 -17.61
CA ILE A 497 -12.56 14.62 -17.44
C ILE A 497 -12.31 16.13 -17.60
N ASP A 498 -13.08 16.75 -18.49
CA ASP A 498 -12.96 18.17 -18.82
C ASP A 498 -13.13 19.07 -17.58
N GLU A 499 -12.13 19.90 -17.28
CA GLU A 499 -12.15 20.85 -16.16
C GLU A 499 -13.34 21.81 -16.19
N SER A 500 -13.81 22.18 -17.39
CA SER A 500 -14.98 23.06 -17.55
C SER A 500 -16.29 22.40 -17.11
N ALA A 501 -16.35 21.07 -17.11
CA ALA A 501 -17.51 20.29 -16.67
C ALA A 501 -17.43 19.85 -15.19
N GLN A 502 -16.45 20.37 -14.45
CA GLN A 502 -16.30 20.14 -13.01
C GLN A 502 -17.03 21.23 -12.23
N LEU A 503 -18.13 20.86 -11.57
CA LEU A 503 -18.98 21.74 -10.78
C LEU A 503 -18.73 21.49 -9.29
N THR A 504 -18.73 22.55 -8.49
CA THR A 504 -18.62 22.46 -7.02
C THR A 504 -19.70 23.31 -6.38
N PHE A 505 -20.52 22.68 -5.54
CA PHE A 505 -21.60 23.29 -4.78
C PHE A 505 -21.34 23.04 -3.30
N ASN A 506 -21.15 24.10 -2.52
CA ASN A 506 -21.01 24.00 -1.07
C ASN A 506 -22.38 24.19 -0.42
N LEU A 507 -22.89 23.13 0.22
CA LEU A 507 -24.25 23.10 0.76
C LEU A 507 -24.43 23.92 2.04
N SER A 508 -23.36 24.35 2.70
CA SER A 508 -23.47 25.33 3.80
C SER A 508 -23.74 26.76 3.34
N GLN A 509 -23.52 27.05 2.06
CA GLN A 509 -23.83 28.34 1.46
C GLN A 509 -25.27 28.42 0.94
N PHE A 510 -25.99 27.29 0.91
CA PHE A 510 -27.35 27.23 0.39
C PHE A 510 -28.31 27.57 1.53
N GLU A 511 -29.15 28.58 1.33
CA GLU A 511 -30.15 28.99 2.32
C GLU A 511 -31.39 28.09 2.27
N SER A 512 -31.65 27.44 1.13
CA SER A 512 -32.85 26.63 0.91
C SER A 512 -32.66 25.46 -0.07
N PRO A 513 -33.40 24.35 0.10
CA PRO A 513 -33.45 23.25 -0.87
C PRO A 513 -33.81 23.64 -2.31
N TYR A 514 -34.49 24.77 -2.52
CA TYR A 514 -34.83 25.24 -3.87
C TYR A 514 -33.59 25.61 -4.70
N GLU A 515 -32.47 25.96 -4.06
CA GLU A 515 -31.21 26.26 -4.77
C GLU A 515 -30.60 25.02 -5.45
N LEU A 516 -30.90 23.81 -4.94
CA LEU A 516 -30.51 22.56 -5.61
C LEU A 516 -31.09 22.45 -7.03
N LEU A 517 -32.27 23.05 -7.27
CA LEU A 517 -32.88 23.03 -8.61
C LEU A 517 -31.99 23.75 -9.63
N THR A 518 -31.42 24.90 -9.25
CA THR A 518 -30.49 25.65 -10.10
C THR A 518 -29.24 24.83 -10.38
N ALA A 519 -28.70 24.13 -9.37
CA ALA A 519 -27.57 23.23 -9.55
C ALA A 519 -27.91 22.06 -10.49
N PHE A 520 -29.06 21.40 -10.32
CA PHE A 520 -29.52 20.32 -11.19
C PHE A 520 -29.74 20.77 -12.64
N HIS A 521 -30.21 21.99 -12.87
CA HIS A 521 -30.30 22.56 -14.22
C HIS A 521 -28.92 22.72 -14.86
N GLN A 522 -27.92 23.22 -14.15
CA GLN A 522 -26.55 23.35 -14.66
C GLN A 522 -25.94 22.00 -15.03
N ILE A 523 -26.14 20.97 -14.18
CA ILE A 523 -25.65 19.61 -14.43
C ILE A 523 -26.29 19.04 -15.70
N ARG A 524 -27.61 19.20 -15.85
CA ARG A 524 -28.34 18.76 -17.04
C ARG A 524 -27.84 19.44 -18.31
N ASP A 525 -27.51 20.73 -18.25
CA ASP A 525 -27.06 21.47 -19.42
C ASP A 525 -25.71 20.94 -19.96
N TRP A 526 -24.81 20.46 -19.09
CA TRP A 526 -23.58 19.78 -19.52
C TRP A 526 -23.84 18.44 -20.19
N ASN A 527 -24.76 17.64 -19.65
CA ASN A 527 -25.20 16.40 -20.29
C ASN A 527 -25.78 16.66 -21.69
N LEU A 528 -26.59 17.73 -21.85
CA LEU A 528 -27.16 18.13 -23.13
C LEU A 528 -26.09 18.57 -24.14
N GLN A 529 -24.96 19.12 -23.66
CA GLN A 529 -23.78 19.43 -24.49
C GLN A 529 -22.92 18.20 -24.82
N GLY A 530 -23.28 17.01 -24.32
CA GLY A 530 -22.53 15.77 -24.53
C GLY A 530 -21.24 15.67 -23.71
N LYS A 531 -21.07 16.51 -22.69
CA LYS A 531 -19.95 16.43 -21.74
C LYS A 531 -20.38 15.67 -20.50
N MET A 532 -19.44 14.94 -19.88
CA MET A 532 -19.67 14.22 -18.63
C MET A 532 -19.48 15.17 -17.44
N PRO A 533 -20.54 15.54 -16.69
CA PRO A 533 -20.37 16.42 -15.54
C PRO A 533 -19.75 15.65 -14.35
N LEU A 534 -18.79 16.29 -13.68
CA LEU A 534 -18.29 15.89 -12.37
C LEU A 534 -18.78 16.91 -11.34
N VAL A 535 -19.56 16.49 -10.36
CA VAL A 535 -20.28 17.37 -9.45
C VAL A 535 -19.85 17.09 -8.02
N PHE A 536 -19.25 18.09 -7.37
CA PHE A 536 -18.93 18.03 -5.94
C PHE A 536 -20.02 18.70 -5.12
N TRP A 537 -20.61 17.93 -4.22
CA TRP A 537 -21.49 18.38 -3.15
C TRP A 537 -20.68 18.43 -1.85
N ASP A 538 -20.11 19.60 -1.55
CA ASP A 538 -19.30 19.82 -0.35
C ASP A 538 -20.19 20.16 0.86
N GLU A 539 -19.77 19.73 2.04
CA GLU A 539 -20.51 19.87 3.31
C GLU A 539 -21.95 19.29 3.25
N PHE A 540 -22.13 18.16 2.55
CA PHE A 540 -23.44 17.51 2.39
C PHE A 540 -24.06 17.02 3.69
N ASP A 541 -23.24 16.83 4.70
CA ASP A 541 -23.60 16.39 6.03
C ASP A 541 -23.99 17.54 6.97
N ASN A 542 -24.01 18.78 6.49
CA ASN A 542 -24.50 19.94 7.23
C ASN A 542 -26.03 19.86 7.45
N PRO A 543 -26.59 20.39 8.56
CA PRO A 543 -28.03 20.46 8.74
C PRO A 543 -28.72 21.32 7.66
N CYS A 544 -29.95 20.96 7.30
CA CYS A 544 -30.79 21.72 6.38
C CYS A 544 -32.15 21.96 7.04
N GLU A 545 -32.65 23.20 7.03
CA GLU A 545 -33.93 23.58 7.66
C GLU A 545 -34.04 23.12 9.13
N GLY A 546 -32.92 23.10 9.86
CA GLY A 546 -32.85 22.66 11.27
C GLY A 546 -32.87 21.14 11.46
N LEU A 547 -32.89 20.35 10.39
CA LEU A 547 -32.85 18.89 10.44
C LEU A 547 -31.42 18.37 10.23
N TYR A 548 -30.98 17.50 11.14
CA TYR A 548 -29.74 16.73 10.99
C TYR A 548 -29.74 15.94 9.66
N LEU A 549 -28.66 16.06 8.89
CA LEU A 549 -28.53 15.46 7.54
C LEU A 549 -29.72 15.76 6.61
N GLY A 550 -30.34 16.94 6.76
CA GLY A 550 -31.59 17.29 6.07
C GLY A 550 -31.49 17.29 4.54
N TRP A 551 -30.29 17.45 3.97
CA TRP A 551 -30.05 17.46 2.52
C TRP A 551 -30.26 16.09 1.85
N LEU A 552 -30.03 14.97 2.54
CA LEU A 552 -29.96 13.63 1.92
C LEU A 552 -31.22 13.24 1.15
N ARG A 553 -32.41 13.59 1.68
CA ARG A 553 -33.71 13.26 1.07
C ARG A 553 -33.87 13.83 -0.34
N TYR A 554 -33.24 14.97 -0.63
CA TYR A 554 -33.36 15.66 -1.92
C TYR A 554 -32.49 15.02 -3.00
N PHE A 555 -31.48 14.24 -2.61
CA PHE A 555 -30.58 13.53 -3.54
C PHE A 555 -31.09 12.14 -3.93
N LEU A 556 -32.02 11.53 -3.18
CA LEU A 556 -32.44 10.14 -3.41
C LEU A 556 -32.97 9.86 -4.83
N ALA A 557 -33.87 10.71 -5.34
CA ALA A 557 -34.41 10.58 -6.69
C ALA A 557 -33.35 10.90 -7.78
N PRO A 558 -32.57 11.99 -7.66
CA PRO A 558 -31.42 12.23 -8.55
C PRO A 558 -30.44 11.06 -8.63
N MET A 559 -30.09 10.44 -7.49
CA MET A 559 -29.16 9.32 -7.42
C MET A 559 -29.72 8.03 -8.03
N GLN A 560 -30.99 7.73 -7.74
CA GLN A 560 -31.62 6.47 -8.13
C GLN A 560 -32.03 6.45 -9.60
N ASP A 561 -32.73 7.50 -10.01
CA ASP A 561 -33.50 7.52 -11.26
C ASP A 561 -32.92 8.52 -12.25
N GLY A 562 -31.91 9.32 -11.86
CA GLY A 562 -31.37 10.37 -12.71
C GLY A 562 -32.40 11.46 -13.03
N VAL A 563 -33.36 11.69 -12.12
CA VAL A 563 -34.42 12.69 -12.27
C VAL A 563 -34.56 13.57 -11.03
N PHE A 564 -35.01 14.79 -11.23
CA PHE A 564 -35.37 15.72 -10.16
C PHE A 564 -36.75 16.34 -10.42
N SER A 565 -37.45 16.75 -9.37
CA SER A 565 -38.76 17.39 -9.46
C SER A 565 -38.61 18.91 -9.42
N ASP A 566 -39.08 19.60 -10.46
CA ASP A 566 -39.15 21.05 -10.53
C ASP A 566 -40.62 21.46 -10.66
N GLN A 567 -41.16 22.11 -9.62
CA GLN A 567 -42.57 22.50 -9.52
C GLN A 567 -43.56 21.36 -9.78
N GLY A 568 -43.21 20.13 -9.36
CA GLY A 568 -44.03 18.92 -9.55
C GLY A 568 -43.85 18.24 -10.91
N ILE A 569 -42.98 18.75 -11.78
CA ILE A 569 -42.65 18.14 -13.06
C ILE A 569 -41.33 17.38 -12.92
N ALA A 570 -41.34 16.08 -13.23
CA ALA A 570 -40.12 15.29 -13.30
C ALA A 570 -39.27 15.72 -14.51
N ARG A 571 -38.02 16.07 -14.26
CA ARG A 571 -37.04 16.45 -15.28
C ARG A 571 -35.83 15.51 -15.24
N PRO A 572 -35.27 15.12 -16.39
CA PRO A 572 -34.06 14.33 -16.42
C PRO A 572 -32.88 15.19 -15.96
N LEU A 573 -32.08 14.66 -15.06
CA LEU A 573 -30.74 15.15 -14.71
C LEU A 573 -29.72 14.63 -15.73
N GLY A 574 -29.88 13.36 -16.12
CA GLY A 574 -28.92 12.61 -16.93
C GLY A 574 -27.83 11.95 -16.08
N GLY A 575 -26.85 11.36 -16.77
CA GLY A 575 -25.66 10.79 -16.13
C GLY A 575 -24.73 11.84 -15.53
N GLY A 576 -23.61 11.40 -14.98
CA GLY A 576 -22.64 12.27 -14.31
C GLY A 576 -21.98 11.56 -13.15
N ILE A 577 -20.92 12.14 -12.62
CA ILE A 577 -20.23 11.63 -11.44
C ILE A 577 -20.52 12.60 -10.29
N HIS A 578 -21.24 12.14 -9.29
CA HIS A 578 -21.67 12.92 -8.13
C HIS A 578 -20.81 12.53 -6.92
N VAL A 579 -20.09 13.49 -6.36
CA VAL A 579 -19.14 13.31 -5.27
C VAL A 579 -19.68 14.04 -4.04
N PHE A 580 -20.00 13.30 -2.99
CA PHE A 580 -20.52 13.82 -1.73
C PHE A 580 -19.38 13.89 -0.70
N ALA A 581 -18.92 15.09 -0.37
CA ALA A 581 -17.80 15.30 0.54
C ALA A 581 -18.27 15.81 1.91
N GLY A 582 -18.08 15.00 2.95
CA GLY A 582 -18.51 15.29 4.32
C GLY A 582 -17.35 15.74 5.20
N ALA A 583 -17.66 16.52 6.24
CA ALA A 583 -16.66 17.00 7.22
C ALA A 583 -16.96 16.59 8.67
N THR A 584 -18.19 16.18 8.98
CA THR A 584 -18.64 15.77 10.33
C THR A 584 -18.20 14.35 10.66
N SER A 585 -18.25 13.43 9.69
CA SER A 585 -17.79 12.06 9.83
C SER A 585 -16.39 11.90 9.21
N HIS A 586 -15.45 11.35 9.97
CA HIS A 586 -14.05 11.18 9.51
C HIS A 586 -13.87 9.93 8.64
N SER A 587 -14.77 8.95 8.73
CA SER A 587 -14.78 7.75 7.90
C SER A 587 -16.20 7.34 7.50
N PHE A 588 -16.30 6.51 6.46
CA PHE A 588 -17.56 5.87 6.08
C PHE A 588 -18.14 4.99 7.19
N ALA A 589 -17.28 4.30 7.94
CA ALA A 589 -17.69 3.51 9.09
C ALA A 589 -18.35 4.38 10.16
N ASP A 590 -17.79 5.56 10.45
CA ASP A 590 -18.39 6.52 11.38
C ASP A 590 -19.72 7.07 10.87
N PHE A 591 -19.84 7.33 9.58
CA PHE A 591 -21.09 7.76 8.97
C PHE A 591 -22.18 6.67 9.01
N GLN A 592 -21.79 5.40 8.86
CA GLN A 592 -22.68 4.25 8.98
C GLN A 592 -23.13 3.98 10.43
N LYS A 593 -22.32 4.34 11.43
CA LYS A 593 -22.69 4.17 12.85
C LYS A 593 -23.97 4.95 13.17
N GLY A 594 -24.78 4.39 14.05
CA GLY A 594 -26.07 4.96 14.44
C GLY A 594 -27.19 4.63 13.45
N ASP A 595 -28.25 4.00 13.96
CA ASP A 595 -29.55 3.84 13.28
C ASP A 595 -30.65 4.42 14.17
N THR A 596 -30.42 5.67 14.58
CA THR A 596 -31.35 6.40 15.43
C THR A 596 -32.62 6.77 14.65
N LEU A 597 -33.68 7.16 15.35
CA LEU A 597 -34.88 7.68 14.69
C LEU A 597 -34.56 8.90 13.80
N GLU A 598 -33.58 9.71 14.22
CA GLU A 598 -33.09 10.89 13.49
C GLU A 598 -32.40 10.49 12.18
N ASP A 599 -31.54 9.47 12.20
CA ASP A 599 -30.88 8.93 11.00
C ASP A 599 -31.88 8.42 9.97
N ARG A 600 -32.92 7.70 10.42
CA ARG A 600 -33.98 7.18 9.56
C ARG A 600 -34.86 8.30 9.00
N ASN A 601 -35.18 9.31 9.80
CA ASN A 601 -35.92 10.50 9.37
C ASN A 601 -35.11 11.34 8.37
N ALA A 602 -33.78 11.35 8.48
CA ALA A 602 -32.88 11.97 7.52
C ALA A 602 -32.69 11.14 6.25
N LYS A 603 -33.19 9.90 6.18
CA LYS A 603 -32.99 8.96 5.06
C LYS A 603 -31.53 8.54 4.87
N LYS A 604 -30.74 8.52 5.95
CA LYS A 604 -29.33 8.08 5.92
C LYS A 604 -29.16 6.66 5.34
N PRO A 605 -29.94 5.62 5.74
CA PRO A 605 -29.80 4.28 5.16
C PRO A 605 -30.15 4.21 3.67
N ASP A 606 -31.17 4.96 3.25
CA ASP A 606 -31.57 5.08 1.84
C ASP A 606 -30.47 5.74 1.00
N PHE A 607 -29.80 6.75 1.54
CA PHE A 607 -28.68 7.42 0.88
C PHE A 607 -27.47 6.50 0.73
N ILE A 608 -27.08 5.81 1.81
CA ILE A 608 -25.94 4.88 1.82
C ILE A 608 -26.13 3.77 0.79
N SER A 609 -27.33 3.20 0.67
CA SER A 609 -27.61 2.12 -0.30
C SER A 609 -27.52 2.55 -1.78
N ARG A 610 -27.49 3.86 -2.06
CA ARG A 610 -27.35 4.43 -3.41
C ARG A 610 -25.93 4.86 -3.74
N LEU A 611 -25.00 4.81 -2.78
CA LEU A 611 -23.59 5.06 -3.04
C LEU A 611 -22.98 3.87 -3.79
N SER A 612 -22.19 4.17 -4.82
CA SER A 612 -21.51 3.17 -5.65
C SER A 612 -20.08 2.91 -5.15
N ALA A 613 -19.43 3.91 -4.57
CA ALA A 613 -18.08 3.81 -4.00
C ALA A 613 -17.89 4.86 -2.90
N TYR A 614 -16.87 4.66 -2.05
CA TYR A 614 -16.45 5.65 -1.07
C TYR A 614 -14.93 5.67 -0.93
N ILE A 615 -14.43 6.74 -0.34
CA ILE A 615 -13.02 6.91 0.02
C ILE A 615 -12.94 7.57 1.41
N ASN A 616 -12.05 7.04 2.26
CA ASN A 616 -11.67 7.64 3.53
C ASN A 616 -10.29 8.29 3.36
N ILE A 617 -10.18 9.61 3.55
CA ILE A 617 -8.92 10.33 3.45
C ILE A 617 -8.46 10.69 4.85
N ARG A 618 -7.27 10.23 5.22
CA ARG A 618 -6.72 10.45 6.55
C ARG A 618 -6.09 11.84 6.65
N GLY A 619 -6.07 12.41 7.85
CA GLY A 619 -5.45 13.72 8.10
C GLY A 619 -3.91 13.64 8.20
N ILE A 620 -3.25 14.81 8.23
CA ILE A 620 -1.79 14.89 8.44
C ILE A 620 -1.38 14.80 9.92
N ASN A 621 -2.36 14.92 10.80
CA ASN A 621 -2.19 14.66 12.23
C ASN A 621 -2.55 13.19 12.43
N GLY A 622 -1.65 12.43 13.06
CA GLY A 622 -2.06 11.16 13.63
C GLY A 622 -3.08 11.42 14.73
N ASN A 623 -3.95 10.44 14.98
CA ASN A 623 -4.65 10.39 16.25
C ASN A 623 -3.73 9.62 17.21
N PRO A 624 -3.09 10.29 18.17
CA PRO A 624 -2.17 9.59 19.05
C PRO A 624 -2.91 8.68 20.05
N ASN A 625 -4.25 8.82 20.13
CA ASN A 625 -5.15 8.02 20.95
C ASN A 625 -5.64 6.75 20.24
N THR A 626 -5.25 6.51 18.99
CA THR A 626 -5.52 5.23 18.33
C THR A 626 -4.20 4.54 17.97
N VAL A 627 -4.11 3.26 18.31
CA VAL A 627 -3.03 2.35 17.90
C VAL A 627 -2.95 2.24 16.36
N GLU A 628 -3.98 2.73 15.66
CA GLU A 628 -4.28 2.52 14.24
C GLU A 628 -3.53 3.43 13.24
N ASP A 629 -2.94 4.56 13.65
CA ASP A 629 -2.22 5.47 12.72
C ASP A 629 -0.77 5.80 13.16
N ARG A 630 0.03 4.74 13.39
CA ARG A 630 1.44 4.83 13.81
C ARG A 630 2.37 5.45 12.76
N LEU A 631 1.91 5.58 11.52
CA LEU A 631 2.73 5.98 10.37
C LEU A 631 2.32 7.33 9.76
N TYR A 632 1.52 8.14 10.46
CA TYR A 632 1.09 9.46 9.99
C TYR A 632 2.25 10.38 9.59
N ILE A 633 3.44 10.22 10.18
CA ILE A 633 4.65 10.99 9.84
C ILE A 633 5.10 10.70 8.39
N ILE A 634 4.94 9.46 7.94
CA ILE A 634 5.18 9.06 6.54
C ILE A 634 4.20 9.82 5.63
N ARG A 635 2.88 9.77 5.92
CA ARG A 635 1.87 10.52 5.17
C ARG A 635 2.17 12.03 5.13
N ARG A 636 2.56 12.59 6.27
CA ARG A 636 2.97 13.99 6.40
C ARG A 636 4.20 14.31 5.54
N ALA A 637 5.16 13.39 5.43
CA ALA A 637 6.32 13.54 4.56
C ALA A 637 5.96 13.59 3.07
N PHE A 638 5.01 12.75 2.61
CA PHE A 638 4.48 12.82 1.23
C PHE A 638 3.87 14.19 0.95
N ILE A 639 3.02 14.68 1.84
CA ILE A 639 2.34 15.97 1.69
C ILE A 639 3.32 17.15 1.78
N LEU A 640 4.26 17.12 2.74
CA LEU A 640 5.30 18.14 2.86
C LEU A 640 6.16 18.21 1.60
N ARG A 641 6.59 17.05 1.07
CA ARG A 641 7.33 17.01 -0.19
C ARG A 641 6.55 17.66 -1.32
N HIS A 642 5.29 17.29 -1.48
CA HIS A 642 4.42 17.87 -2.51
C HIS A 642 4.32 19.40 -2.40
N TYR A 643 4.12 19.93 -1.19
CA TYR A 643 4.11 21.39 -0.98
C TYR A 643 5.45 22.07 -1.30
N LEU A 644 6.57 21.42 -1.00
CA LEU A 644 7.89 21.94 -1.38
C LEU A 644 8.11 21.91 -2.90
N GLU A 645 7.61 20.89 -3.60
CA GLU A 645 7.67 20.80 -5.06
C GLU A 645 6.87 21.92 -5.74
N ILE A 646 5.74 22.34 -5.16
CA ILE A 646 4.93 23.45 -5.66
C ILE A 646 5.52 24.82 -5.28
N TYR A 647 5.78 25.04 -4.00
CA TYR A 647 6.04 26.38 -3.46
C TYR A 647 7.52 26.73 -3.32
N ALA A 648 8.40 25.74 -3.33
CA ALA A 648 9.85 25.94 -3.18
C ALA A 648 10.70 25.01 -4.07
N PRO A 649 10.39 24.83 -5.37
CA PRO A 649 11.19 23.96 -6.24
C PRO A 649 12.67 24.38 -6.33
N GLN A 650 12.98 25.67 -6.13
CA GLN A 650 14.34 26.24 -6.20
C GLN A 650 15.32 25.75 -5.12
N ILE A 651 14.83 25.20 -4.01
CA ILE A 651 15.69 24.60 -2.97
C ILE A 651 16.05 23.13 -3.27
N ARG A 652 15.57 22.59 -4.39
CA ARG A 652 15.92 21.25 -4.87
C ARG A 652 17.21 21.32 -5.71
N VAL A 653 18.25 20.63 -5.26
CA VAL A 653 19.56 20.55 -5.91
C VAL A 653 19.89 19.07 -6.15
N ASP A 654 20.25 18.71 -7.38
CA ASP A 654 20.59 17.32 -7.77
C ASP A 654 19.51 16.29 -7.39
N GLY A 655 18.24 16.67 -7.58
CA GLY A 655 17.10 15.82 -7.27
C GLY A 655 16.72 15.73 -5.80
N ARG A 656 17.50 16.33 -4.88
CA ARG A 656 17.26 16.35 -3.43
C ARG A 656 16.89 17.74 -2.90
N PHE A 657 15.97 17.81 -1.95
CA PHE A 657 15.67 19.06 -1.24
C PHE A 657 16.75 19.39 -0.23
N ASN A 658 17.23 20.64 -0.22
CA ASN A 658 18.21 21.12 0.75
C ASN A 658 17.50 21.82 1.93
N ILE A 659 17.33 21.10 3.04
CA ILE A 659 16.61 21.57 4.23
C ILE A 659 17.49 21.31 5.45
N GLU A 660 17.53 22.26 6.37
CA GLU A 660 18.20 22.09 7.66
C GLU A 660 17.47 21.04 8.52
N THR A 661 18.20 20.11 9.12
CA THR A 661 17.63 18.95 9.82
C THR A 661 16.62 19.32 10.91
N GLY A 662 16.94 20.35 11.70
CA GLY A 662 16.02 20.85 12.73
C GLY A 662 14.70 21.38 12.15
N VAL A 663 14.77 22.14 11.06
CA VAL A 663 13.59 22.67 10.36
C VAL A 663 12.73 21.52 9.82
N LEU A 664 13.36 20.53 9.19
CA LEU A 664 12.66 19.34 8.69
C LEU A 664 11.99 18.57 9.83
N ASP A 665 12.68 18.40 10.95
CA ASP A 665 12.15 17.77 12.15
C ASP A 665 10.96 18.54 12.73
N ALA A 666 11.03 19.86 12.79
CA ALA A 666 9.91 20.68 13.25
C ALA A 666 8.68 20.47 12.36
N LEU A 667 8.86 20.47 11.04
CA LEU A 667 7.77 20.27 10.08
C LEU A 667 7.17 18.85 10.13
N LEU A 668 7.99 17.83 10.40
CA LEU A 668 7.54 16.43 10.45
C LEU A 668 7.01 16.00 11.82
N ARG A 669 7.61 16.47 12.92
CA ARG A 669 7.45 15.89 14.26
C ARG A 669 6.63 16.75 15.23
N VAL A 670 6.24 17.97 14.83
CA VAL A 670 5.33 18.77 15.66
C VAL A 670 4.03 17.99 15.90
N ASN A 671 3.53 18.01 17.13
CA ASN A 671 2.44 17.10 17.50
C ASN A 671 1.20 17.31 16.63
N LYS A 672 0.75 18.56 16.50
CA LYS A 672 -0.51 18.89 15.84
C LYS A 672 -0.42 20.14 14.99
N TYR A 673 -0.97 20.04 13.79
CA TYR A 673 -1.34 21.16 12.95
C TYR A 673 -2.82 21.53 13.15
N TYR A 674 -3.10 22.75 13.62
CA TYR A 674 -4.44 23.15 14.07
C TYR A 674 -5.52 23.05 12.97
N HIS A 675 -5.14 23.24 11.70
CA HIS A 675 -6.05 23.13 10.55
C HIS A 675 -5.58 22.09 9.53
N GLY A 676 -4.91 21.02 9.99
CA GLY A 676 -4.46 19.91 9.14
C GLY A 676 -3.52 20.38 8.03
N ALA A 677 -3.67 19.83 6.81
CA ALA A 677 -2.75 20.08 5.70
C ALA A 677 -2.63 21.56 5.33
N ARG A 678 -3.71 22.35 5.50
CA ARG A 678 -3.70 23.81 5.26
C ARG A 678 -2.73 24.56 6.17
N SER A 679 -2.54 24.10 7.41
CA SER A 679 -1.57 24.72 8.34
C SER A 679 -0.15 24.47 7.89
N LEU A 680 0.16 23.23 7.50
CA LEU A 680 1.47 22.88 6.95
C LEU A 680 1.75 23.66 5.66
N GLU A 681 0.78 23.71 4.73
CA GLU A 681 0.87 24.45 3.48
C GLU A 681 1.17 25.94 3.71
N ASN A 682 0.44 26.58 4.64
CA ASN A 682 0.62 27.99 4.94
C ASN A 682 1.98 28.30 5.57
N LEU A 683 2.53 27.40 6.41
CA LEU A 683 3.88 27.55 6.94
C LEU A 683 4.92 27.57 5.82
N ILE A 684 4.77 26.73 4.80
CA ILE A 684 5.67 26.73 3.63
C ILE A 684 5.48 28.02 2.81
N LYS A 685 4.24 28.42 2.51
CA LYS A 685 3.94 29.65 1.73
C LYS A 685 4.45 30.93 2.40
N THR A 686 4.35 31.00 3.71
CA THR A 686 4.75 32.18 4.50
C THR A 686 6.24 32.18 4.86
N SER A 687 6.95 31.09 4.58
CA SER A 687 8.40 31.02 4.72
C SER A 687 9.10 31.85 3.64
N SER A 688 10.21 32.49 3.99
CA SER A 688 10.99 33.35 3.09
C SER A 688 11.93 32.52 2.19
N LEU A 689 11.36 31.83 1.21
CA LEU A 689 12.08 30.85 0.36
C LEU A 689 12.36 31.31 -1.08
N ALA A 690 11.76 32.41 -1.55
CA ALA A 690 11.77 32.81 -2.97
C ALA A 690 13.18 32.85 -3.61
N ASP A 691 14.16 33.43 -2.91
CA ASP A 691 15.55 33.57 -3.39
C ASP A 691 16.55 32.63 -2.68
N LYS A 692 16.05 31.62 -1.97
CA LYS A 692 16.87 30.70 -1.17
C LYS A 692 17.15 29.41 -1.93
N ARG A 693 18.33 28.82 -1.68
CA ARG A 693 18.73 27.49 -2.15
C ARG A 693 18.74 26.43 -1.05
N LYS A 694 18.41 26.84 0.18
CA LYS A 694 18.33 26.00 1.38
C LYS A 694 17.19 26.52 2.25
N PHE A 695 16.41 25.61 2.81
CA PHE A 695 15.44 25.94 3.85
C PHE A 695 16.12 25.87 5.22
N GLU A 696 16.52 27.03 5.72
CA GLU A 696 17.23 27.23 6.98
C GLU A 696 16.30 27.80 8.06
N LEU A 697 16.72 27.76 9.33
CA LEU A 697 15.93 28.26 10.46
C LEU A 697 15.46 29.72 10.24
N SER A 698 16.32 30.58 9.69
CA SER A 698 15.98 31.98 9.41
C SER A 698 14.95 32.17 8.29
N SER A 699 14.63 31.12 7.53
CA SER A 699 13.59 31.17 6.50
C SER A 699 12.19 30.96 7.05
N LEU A 700 12.05 30.44 8.27
CA LEU A 700 10.75 30.16 8.88
C LEU A 700 9.93 31.45 9.11
N PRO A 701 8.59 31.34 9.16
CA PRO A 701 7.72 32.47 9.50
C PRO A 701 7.98 32.96 10.93
N PRO A 702 7.61 34.21 11.28
CA PRO A 702 7.71 34.68 12.66
C PRO A 702 6.75 33.92 13.59
N ASP A 703 7.09 33.87 14.88
CA ASP A 703 6.37 33.09 15.91
C ASP A 703 4.86 33.32 15.95
N ASN A 704 4.40 34.55 15.68
CA ASN A 704 2.97 34.86 15.65
C ASN A 704 2.23 34.17 14.48
N ILE A 705 2.91 33.88 13.38
CA ILE A 705 2.37 33.12 12.24
C ILE A 705 2.47 31.62 12.53
N ILE A 706 3.59 31.16 13.10
CA ILE A 706 3.74 29.76 13.54
C ILE A 706 2.62 29.40 14.53
N GLY A 707 2.31 30.29 15.48
CA GLY A 707 1.27 30.12 16.48
C GLY A 707 -0.16 30.03 15.94
N MET A 708 -0.40 30.44 14.68
CA MET A 708 -1.69 30.22 14.01
C MET A 708 -1.86 28.77 13.51
N HIS A 709 -0.78 28.02 13.43
CA HIS A 709 -0.72 26.73 12.73
C HIS A 709 -0.24 25.58 13.61
N ALA A 710 0.63 25.85 14.58
CA ALA A 710 1.23 24.87 15.47
C ALA A 710 1.68 25.50 16.81
N ASN A 711 2.07 24.66 17.77
CA ASN A 711 2.63 25.13 19.03
C ASN A 711 4.03 25.73 18.82
N VAL A 712 4.17 27.05 19.02
CA VAL A 712 5.42 27.79 18.77
C VAL A 712 6.60 27.25 19.56
N LYS A 713 6.40 26.96 20.86
CA LYS A 713 7.49 26.51 21.73
C LYS A 713 8.00 25.14 21.29
N GLU A 714 7.08 24.23 21.00
CA GLU A 714 7.41 22.90 20.49
C GLU A 714 8.13 22.99 19.14
N PHE A 715 7.58 23.77 18.21
CA PHE A 715 8.11 23.91 16.86
C PHE A 715 9.53 24.51 16.89
N ASN A 716 9.74 25.59 17.65
CA ASN A 716 11.05 26.23 17.78
C ASN A 716 12.06 25.34 18.50
N ALA A 717 11.64 24.54 19.49
CA ALA A 717 12.51 23.57 20.14
C ALA A 717 13.01 22.51 19.14
N LEU A 718 12.09 21.93 18.33
CA LEU A 718 12.45 20.98 17.27
C LEU A 718 13.39 21.62 16.22
N ALA A 719 13.10 22.86 15.85
CA ALA A 719 13.85 23.58 14.83
C ALA A 719 15.28 23.93 15.28
N ALA A 720 15.46 24.28 16.56
CA ALA A 720 16.74 24.72 17.11
C ALA A 720 17.69 23.58 17.50
N MET A 721 17.17 22.40 17.88
CA MET A 721 18.00 21.31 18.43
C MET A 721 18.02 20.09 17.49
N ALA A 722 18.59 20.29 16.30
CA ALA A 722 18.84 19.24 15.31
C ALA A 722 19.52 18.00 15.94
N ASP A 723 19.11 16.80 15.51
CA ASP A 723 19.70 15.49 15.85
C ASP A 723 19.56 14.96 17.29
N ARG A 724 18.72 15.57 18.14
CA ARG A 724 18.39 14.97 19.45
C ARG A 724 17.30 13.89 19.35
N LYS A 725 17.57 12.71 19.90
CA LYS A 725 16.59 11.62 20.06
C LYS A 725 15.51 11.99 21.08
N VAL A 726 14.35 11.35 21.08
CA VAL A 726 13.38 11.52 22.18
C VAL A 726 13.70 10.48 23.25
N LEU A 727 13.61 10.86 24.52
CA LEU A 727 13.61 9.96 25.67
C LEU A 727 12.24 10.08 26.32
N SER A 728 11.46 9.02 26.21
CA SER A 728 10.14 8.89 26.82
C SER A 728 10.28 8.39 28.25
N ILE A 729 9.90 9.21 29.24
CA ILE A 729 9.95 8.86 30.65
C ILE A 729 8.54 8.57 31.15
N GLY A 730 8.26 7.33 31.51
CA GLY A 730 7.04 6.93 32.20
C GLY A 730 7.14 7.22 33.69
N ILE A 731 6.08 7.76 34.27
CA ILE A 731 6.02 8.08 35.69
C ILE A 731 4.92 7.22 36.34
N ALA A 732 5.25 6.54 37.43
CA ALA A 732 4.29 5.81 38.25
C ALA A 732 4.66 5.92 39.74
N GLY A 733 3.70 5.69 40.64
CA GLY A 733 4.00 5.64 42.06
C GLY A 733 2.78 5.76 42.96
N HIS A 734 3.04 5.86 44.27
CA HIS A 734 1.99 5.98 45.29
C HIS A 734 1.24 7.30 45.22
N THR A 735 -0.08 7.24 45.45
CA THR A 735 -0.98 8.40 45.34
C THR A 735 -1.00 9.28 46.58
N ASP A 736 -0.65 8.74 47.74
CA ASP A 736 -0.55 9.47 49.00
C ASP A 736 0.88 9.38 49.57
N LEU A 737 1.61 10.49 49.57
CA LEU A 737 3.01 10.55 50.01
C LEU A 737 3.10 11.28 51.35
N ASP A 738 3.96 10.82 52.27
CA ASP A 738 4.17 11.48 53.56
C ASP A 738 4.60 12.95 53.37
N PRO A 739 3.76 13.94 53.79
CA PRO A 739 4.09 15.35 53.68
C PRO A 739 5.40 15.74 54.38
N ARG A 740 5.81 15.00 55.43
CA ARG A 740 7.03 15.26 56.21
C ARG A 740 8.30 14.90 55.45
N GLN A 741 8.22 14.00 54.47
CA GLN A 741 9.36 13.52 53.68
C GLN A 741 9.39 14.11 52.25
N THR A 742 8.44 14.98 51.90
CA THR A 742 8.30 15.53 50.53
C THR A 742 9.58 16.23 50.02
N GLU A 743 10.30 16.98 50.87
CA GLU A 743 11.56 17.63 50.44
C GLU A 743 12.70 16.62 50.20
N LYS A 744 12.76 15.50 50.94
CA LYS A 744 13.73 14.44 50.65
C LYS A 744 13.42 13.75 49.32
N LEU A 745 12.16 13.41 49.07
CA LEU A 745 11.72 12.80 47.80
C LEU A 745 11.98 13.74 46.62
N LYS A 746 11.73 15.04 46.78
CA LYS A 746 12.04 16.06 45.77
C LYS A 746 13.53 16.12 45.45
N ASN A 747 14.40 16.05 46.46
CA ASN A 747 15.85 16.01 46.24
C ASN A 747 16.28 14.74 45.49
N ALA A 748 15.73 13.57 45.85
CA ALA A 748 15.99 12.32 45.16
C ALA A 748 15.52 12.36 43.70
N VAL A 749 14.34 12.93 43.44
CA VAL A 749 13.85 13.16 42.07
C VAL A 749 14.79 14.07 41.30
N ASN A 750 15.28 15.16 41.90
CA ASN A 750 16.23 16.06 41.23
C ASN A 750 17.59 15.39 40.94
N GLU A 751 18.04 14.49 41.81
CA GLU A 751 19.24 13.67 41.59
C GLU A 751 19.03 12.68 40.43
N ALA A 752 17.88 11.98 40.40
CA ALA A 752 17.51 11.09 39.29
C ALA A 752 17.44 11.84 37.96
N ILE A 753 16.85 13.04 37.95
CA ILE A 753 16.78 13.87 36.75
C ILE A 753 18.19 14.34 36.33
N SER A 754 19.05 14.71 37.27
CA SER A 754 20.44 15.10 36.97
C SER A 754 21.25 13.94 36.36
N PHE A 755 20.99 12.71 36.81
CA PHE A 755 21.55 11.50 36.20
C PHE A 755 21.06 11.33 34.75
N PHE A 756 19.76 11.50 34.49
CA PHE A 756 19.23 11.44 33.12
C PHE A 756 19.81 12.52 32.22
N ASP A 757 20.06 13.73 32.72
CA ASP A 757 20.70 14.78 31.93
C ASP A 757 22.11 14.44 31.51
N GLN A 758 22.87 13.79 32.39
CA GLN A 758 24.24 13.41 32.08
C GLN A 758 24.28 12.25 31.08
N GLN A 759 23.42 11.25 31.27
CA GLN A 759 23.38 10.06 30.42
C GLN A 759 22.72 10.33 29.06
N PHE A 760 21.69 11.18 29.03
CA PHE A 760 20.86 11.47 27.86
C PHE A 760 20.93 12.94 27.44
N ALA A 761 22.08 13.60 27.59
CA ALA A 761 22.29 15.02 27.28
C ALA A 761 21.86 15.46 25.86
N GLN A 762 21.77 14.51 24.92
CA GLN A 762 21.30 14.72 23.55
C GLN A 762 19.86 14.22 23.30
N HIS A 763 19.01 14.14 24.32
CA HIS A 763 17.61 13.72 24.16
C HIS A 763 16.60 14.80 24.55
N TYR A 764 15.42 14.79 23.92
CA TYR A 764 14.24 15.50 24.38
C TYR A 764 13.51 14.66 25.41
N ILE A 765 13.12 15.25 26.54
CA ILE A 765 12.36 14.53 27.55
C ILE A 765 10.87 14.69 27.26
N THR A 766 10.19 13.57 27.02
CA THR A 766 8.74 13.48 26.98
C THR A 766 8.28 12.67 28.18
N ILE A 767 7.44 13.23 29.04
CA ILE A 767 6.89 12.53 30.21
C ILE A 767 5.51 11.97 29.90
N TYR A 768 5.32 10.70 30.28
CA TYR A 768 4.06 9.98 30.21
C TYR A 768 3.56 9.76 31.64
N SER A 769 2.40 10.31 31.96
CA SER A 769 1.86 10.27 33.33
C SER A 769 0.35 10.36 33.31
N THR A 770 -0.31 9.67 34.25
CA THR A 770 -1.74 9.83 34.52
C THR A 770 -2.05 11.13 35.24
N LEU A 771 -1.02 11.80 35.78
CA LEU A 771 -1.12 12.96 36.66
C LEU A 771 -1.90 12.64 37.94
N ALA A 772 -1.91 11.38 38.36
CA ALA A 772 -2.44 10.96 39.65
C ALA A 772 -1.76 11.74 40.80
N ALA A 773 -2.50 11.97 41.88
CA ALA A 773 -1.96 12.69 43.04
C ALA A 773 -0.71 12.02 43.63
N GLY A 774 0.06 12.74 44.46
CA GLY A 774 1.25 12.19 45.10
C GLY A 774 2.47 12.11 44.17
N ALA A 775 2.98 10.89 43.96
CA ALA A 775 4.24 10.62 43.27
C ALA A 775 4.33 11.21 41.86
N GLU A 776 3.30 10.98 41.04
CA GLU A 776 3.36 11.37 39.63
C GLU A 776 3.44 12.90 39.47
N ARG A 777 2.63 13.65 40.22
CA ARG A 777 2.69 15.12 40.20
C ARG A 777 3.99 15.67 40.77
N LEU A 778 4.57 15.03 41.78
CA LEU A 778 5.86 15.46 42.32
C LEU A 778 6.96 15.39 41.25
N VAL A 779 7.03 14.27 40.52
CA VAL A 779 8.00 14.08 39.44
C VAL A 779 7.69 15.00 38.26
N ALA A 780 6.43 15.09 37.84
CA ALA A 780 6.00 15.97 36.75
C ALA A 780 6.33 17.44 37.04
N ARG A 781 6.14 17.94 38.28
CA ARG A 781 6.54 19.30 38.69
C ARG A 781 8.02 19.58 38.48
N GLN A 782 8.91 18.63 38.82
CA GLN A 782 10.35 18.85 38.66
C GLN A 782 10.76 18.79 37.19
N LEU A 783 10.21 17.83 36.43
CA LEU A 783 10.53 17.67 35.01
C LEU A 783 9.98 18.83 34.15
N LEU A 784 8.80 19.37 34.46
CA LEU A 784 8.14 20.46 33.72
C LEU A 784 8.66 21.87 34.04
N GLN A 785 9.53 22.03 35.03
CA GLN A 785 10.26 23.30 35.25
C GLN A 785 11.23 23.59 34.10
N ARG A 786 11.56 22.58 33.29
CA ARG A 786 12.48 22.70 32.16
C ARG A 786 11.72 23.09 30.91
N GLU A 787 12.22 24.08 30.20
CA GLU A 787 11.53 24.65 29.05
C GLU A 787 11.33 23.67 27.88
N ALA A 788 12.15 22.61 27.80
CA ALA A 788 12.13 21.64 26.70
C ALA A 788 11.38 20.32 27.02
N THR A 789 10.87 20.15 28.25
CA THR A 789 10.14 18.94 28.64
C THR A 789 8.70 18.97 28.14
N ARG A 790 8.24 17.87 27.55
CA ARG A 790 6.88 17.70 27.02
C ARG A 790 6.07 16.77 27.91
N LEU A 791 4.78 17.06 28.11
CA LEU A 791 3.87 16.20 28.86
C LEU A 791 2.84 15.55 27.93
N ILE A 792 2.74 14.22 27.97
CA ILE A 792 1.63 13.44 27.44
C ILE A 792 0.84 12.91 28.64
N ALA A 793 -0.38 13.41 28.82
CA ALA A 793 -1.24 13.01 29.93
C ALA A 793 -2.07 11.78 29.51
N ILE A 794 -2.00 10.69 30.27
CA ILE A 794 -2.74 9.46 30.00
C ILE A 794 -3.86 9.34 31.03
N LEU A 795 -5.05 9.77 30.66
CA LEU A 795 -6.20 9.78 31.54
C LEU A 795 -6.84 8.38 31.57
N PRO A 796 -6.93 7.73 32.75
CA PRO A 796 -7.61 6.46 32.91
C PRO A 796 -9.12 6.54 32.60
N LEU A 797 -9.69 7.73 32.77
CA LEU A 797 -11.11 8.05 32.58
C LEU A 797 -11.25 9.23 31.60
N PRO A 798 -12.43 9.43 30.98
CA PRO A 798 -12.72 10.62 30.18
C PRO A 798 -12.39 11.90 30.96
N ARG A 799 -11.88 12.94 30.27
CA ARG A 799 -11.34 14.15 30.91
C ARG A 799 -12.26 14.77 31.96
N ASP A 800 -13.55 14.90 31.64
CA ASP A 800 -14.52 15.54 32.53
C ASP A 800 -14.75 14.72 33.81
N GLU A 801 -14.83 13.38 33.69
CA GLU A 801 -14.97 12.46 34.82
C GLU A 801 -13.69 12.42 35.67
N TYR A 802 -12.52 12.44 35.05
CA TYR A 802 -11.23 12.42 35.74
C TYR A 802 -10.98 13.71 36.55
N LEU A 803 -11.43 14.87 36.04
CA LEU A 803 -11.34 16.15 36.77
C LEU A 803 -12.20 16.16 38.05
N GLU A 804 -13.30 15.40 38.06
CA GLU A 804 -14.22 15.28 39.20
C GLU A 804 -13.72 14.30 40.28
N GLU A 805 -12.76 13.41 39.95
CA GLU A 805 -12.23 12.36 40.83
C GLU A 805 -11.58 12.90 42.12
N PHE A 806 -11.07 14.14 42.10
CA PHE A 806 -10.36 14.74 43.23
C PHE A 806 -11.29 15.42 44.26
N THR A 807 -12.57 14.99 44.33
CA THR A 807 -13.55 15.43 45.33
C THR A 807 -13.58 14.46 46.51
N LEU A 808 -13.03 14.88 47.66
CA LEU A 808 -13.36 14.25 48.94
C LEU A 808 -14.30 15.20 49.68
N GLU A 809 -15.55 14.76 49.79
CA GLU A 809 -16.67 15.32 50.57
C GLU A 809 -17.34 16.60 50.00
N ASP A 810 -18.66 16.65 50.16
CA ASP A 810 -19.65 17.61 49.63
C ASP A 810 -19.47 19.10 50.03
N ASP A 811 -18.29 19.50 50.51
CA ASP A 811 -18.02 20.88 50.92
C ASP A 811 -17.34 21.68 49.78
N CYS A 812 -18.18 22.41 49.03
CA CYS A 812 -17.78 23.45 48.08
C CYS A 812 -17.17 24.69 48.79
N HIS A 813 -16.06 24.51 49.51
CA HIS A 813 -15.21 25.62 49.97
C HIS A 813 -14.05 25.87 48.99
N PRO A 814 -13.74 27.13 48.62
CA PRO A 814 -12.66 27.47 47.69
C PRO A 814 -11.23 27.06 48.12
N ASP A 815 -11.05 26.69 49.40
CA ASP A 815 -9.77 26.46 50.07
C ASP A 815 -9.55 24.98 50.49
N SER A 816 -10.26 24.01 49.88
CA SER A 816 -10.01 22.58 50.16
C SER A 816 -8.80 22.06 49.37
N PRO A 817 -7.99 21.12 49.92
CA PRO A 817 -6.83 20.54 49.22
C PRO A 817 -7.17 19.94 47.84
N GLY A 818 -8.37 19.39 47.67
CA GLY A 818 -8.86 18.88 46.38
C GLY A 818 -9.13 19.96 45.33
N ALA A 819 -9.45 21.20 45.73
CA ALA A 819 -9.63 22.32 44.81
C ALA A 819 -8.31 22.77 44.17
N GLU A 820 -7.21 22.77 44.92
CA GLU A 820 -5.88 23.07 44.39
C GLU A 820 -5.39 21.96 43.44
N MET A 821 -5.60 20.69 43.82
CA MET A 821 -5.27 19.54 42.97
C MET A 821 -6.02 19.56 41.63
N ARG A 822 -7.30 19.97 41.61
CA ARG A 822 -8.07 20.12 40.35
C ARG A 822 -7.57 21.27 39.51
N LYS A 823 -7.32 22.44 40.12
CA LYS A 823 -6.79 23.61 39.41
C LYS A 823 -5.45 23.30 38.75
N GLU A 824 -4.57 22.59 39.45
CA GLU A 824 -3.27 22.18 38.91
C GLU A 824 -3.40 21.18 37.76
N LEU A 825 -4.20 20.12 37.93
CA LEU A 825 -4.45 19.14 36.87
C LEU A 825 -5.05 19.82 35.63
N HIS A 826 -6.07 20.65 35.82
CA HIS A 826 -6.68 21.43 34.74
C HIS A 826 -5.67 22.35 34.05
N TYR A 827 -4.86 23.07 34.83
CA TYR A 827 -3.81 23.93 34.28
C TYR A 827 -2.80 23.14 33.45
N TRP A 828 -2.36 21.96 33.90
CA TRP A 828 -1.44 21.15 33.12
C TRP A 828 -2.09 20.56 31.88
N LEU A 829 -3.31 20.02 31.96
CA LEU A 829 -4.02 19.50 30.80
C LEU A 829 -4.24 20.58 29.73
N GLU A 830 -4.50 21.83 30.13
CA GLU A 830 -4.74 22.91 29.17
C GLU A 830 -3.49 23.61 28.66
N HIS A 831 -2.44 23.75 29.49
CA HIS A 831 -1.32 24.66 29.21
C HIS A 831 0.05 23.98 29.14
N LYS A 832 0.18 22.73 29.60
CA LYS A 832 1.47 22.01 29.68
C LYS A 832 1.47 20.68 28.94
N ALA A 833 0.35 19.97 28.94
CA ALA A 833 0.17 18.76 28.17
C ALA A 833 0.18 19.12 26.69
N ILE A 834 1.10 18.53 25.95
CA ILE A 834 1.10 18.61 24.48
C ILE A 834 0.04 17.66 23.91
N GLU A 835 -0.41 16.69 24.70
CA GLU A 835 -1.36 15.66 24.33
C GLU A 835 -2.09 15.09 25.55
N ILE A 836 -3.34 14.68 25.35
CA ILE A 836 -4.18 14.01 26.34
C ILE A 836 -4.72 12.73 25.69
N ILE A 837 -4.34 11.59 26.25
CA ILE A 837 -4.75 10.25 25.85
C ILE A 837 -5.80 9.77 26.85
N GLU A 838 -7.05 9.60 26.41
CA GLU A 838 -8.11 9.00 27.24
C GLU A 838 -8.17 7.50 26.97
N MET A 839 -8.04 6.68 28.01
CA MET A 839 -8.09 5.22 27.87
C MET A 839 -9.51 4.74 27.55
N PRO A 840 -9.67 3.65 26.76
CA PRO A 840 -10.98 3.07 26.50
C PRO A 840 -11.71 2.70 27.81
N PRO A 841 -13.06 2.77 27.83
CA PRO A 841 -13.83 2.47 29.03
C PRO A 841 -13.52 1.07 29.57
N ALA A 842 -13.06 0.99 30.81
CA ALA A 842 -12.78 -0.27 31.50
C ALA A 842 -13.91 -0.66 32.47
N PRO A 843 -14.12 -1.95 32.74
CA PRO A 843 -15.23 -2.40 33.60
C PRO A 843 -15.09 -2.00 35.07
N THR A 844 -13.88 -1.66 35.53
CA THR A 844 -13.63 -1.19 36.90
C THR A 844 -12.60 -0.06 36.90
N ARG A 845 -12.64 0.79 37.93
CA ARG A 845 -11.66 1.88 38.14
C ARG A 845 -10.22 1.34 38.19
N GLU A 846 -9.99 0.26 38.94
CA GLU A 846 -8.67 -0.37 39.03
C GLU A 846 -8.18 -0.87 37.67
N ALA A 847 -9.06 -1.46 36.86
CA ALA A 847 -8.71 -1.87 35.50
C ALA A 847 -8.42 -0.69 34.56
N ALA A 848 -9.10 0.45 34.75
CA ALA A 848 -8.84 1.67 33.98
C ALA A 848 -7.43 2.22 34.26
N PHE A 849 -7.04 2.30 35.54
CA PHE A 849 -5.72 2.73 35.96
C PHE A 849 -4.62 1.71 35.61
N ALA A 850 -4.91 0.41 35.70
CA ALA A 850 -4.00 -0.63 35.23
C ALA A 850 -3.76 -0.53 33.72
N SER A 851 -4.81 -0.31 32.93
CA SER A 851 -4.70 -0.11 31.47
C SER A 851 -3.87 1.13 31.12
N ALA A 852 -4.10 2.25 31.81
CA ALA A 852 -3.29 3.45 31.65
C ALA A 852 -1.82 3.22 32.03
N GLY A 853 -1.57 2.52 33.14
CA GLY A 853 -0.24 2.13 33.59
C GLY A 853 0.48 1.20 32.61
N ASP A 854 -0.24 0.22 32.08
CA ASP A 854 0.26 -0.72 31.06
C ASP A 854 0.66 0.00 29.78
N TYR A 855 -0.08 1.05 29.40
CA TYR A 855 0.27 1.92 28.29
C TYR A 855 1.56 2.69 28.61
N ILE A 856 1.67 3.32 29.79
CA ILE A 856 2.90 4.02 30.20
C ILE A 856 4.10 3.09 30.16
N ALA A 857 3.97 1.88 30.71
CA ALA A 857 5.03 0.89 30.73
C ALA A 857 5.46 0.44 29.33
N GLU A 858 4.54 0.39 28.37
CA GLU A 858 4.80 -0.07 27.00
C GLU A 858 5.45 1.01 26.13
N TYR A 859 5.03 2.27 26.28
CA TYR A 859 5.45 3.39 25.42
C TYR A 859 6.55 4.29 26.01
N SER A 860 6.99 4.06 27.24
CA SER A 860 8.16 4.76 27.81
C SER A 860 9.48 4.02 27.56
N ASP A 861 10.57 4.76 27.34
CA ASP A 861 11.93 4.20 27.26
C ASP A 861 12.48 3.90 28.65
N VAL A 862 12.16 4.76 29.63
CA VAL A 862 12.62 4.69 31.01
C VAL A 862 11.45 4.91 31.95
N LEU A 863 11.40 4.21 33.08
CA LEU A 863 10.41 4.41 34.12
C LEU A 863 11.03 5.06 35.36
N ILE A 864 10.38 6.11 35.88
CA ILE A 864 10.62 6.64 37.23
C ILE A 864 9.47 6.17 38.10
N VAL A 865 9.78 5.39 39.13
CA VAL A 865 8.78 4.81 40.03
C VAL A 865 9.07 5.22 41.47
N LEU A 866 8.11 5.88 42.13
CA LEU A 866 8.18 6.20 43.56
C LEU A 866 7.32 5.20 44.34
N TRP A 867 7.95 4.25 45.01
CA TRP A 867 7.26 3.07 45.56
C TRP A 867 7.99 2.41 46.74
N ASP A 868 7.27 1.67 47.57
CA ASP A 868 7.74 1.11 48.86
C ASP A 868 8.53 -0.20 48.74
N GLY A 869 8.57 -0.81 47.55
CA GLY A 869 9.28 -2.07 47.35
C GLY A 869 8.53 -3.33 47.79
N ASN A 870 7.29 -3.20 48.29
CA ASN A 870 6.55 -4.32 48.86
C ASN A 870 5.81 -5.16 47.79
N GLN A 871 6.45 -6.24 47.34
CA GLN A 871 5.89 -7.15 46.34
C GLN A 871 4.70 -8.00 46.83
N ASP A 872 4.43 -8.06 48.14
CA ASP A 872 3.37 -8.92 48.70
C ASP A 872 1.93 -8.36 48.49
N LYS A 873 1.80 -7.13 47.96
CA LYS A 873 0.52 -6.56 47.47
C LYS A 873 0.37 -6.79 45.96
N ASP A 874 0.16 -8.05 45.58
CA ASP A 874 -0.01 -8.54 44.19
C ASP A 874 -1.12 -7.83 43.37
N SER A 875 -1.93 -6.96 43.99
CA SER A 875 -3.04 -6.24 43.35
C SER A 875 -2.80 -4.73 43.14
N SER A 876 -1.66 -4.16 43.52
CA SER A 876 -1.44 -2.72 43.31
C SER A 876 -1.10 -2.40 41.85
N VAL A 877 -1.70 -1.32 41.32
CA VAL A 877 -1.48 -0.87 39.93
C VAL A 877 0.01 -0.65 39.63
N THR A 878 0.76 -0.09 40.59
CA THR A 878 2.20 0.18 40.46
C THR A 878 3.04 -1.11 40.31
N VAL A 879 2.66 -2.21 40.98
CA VAL A 879 3.34 -3.52 40.83
C VAL A 879 3.09 -4.13 39.45
N GLN A 880 1.90 -3.95 38.88
CA GLN A 880 1.58 -4.43 37.52
C GLN A 880 2.44 -3.71 36.46
N ILE A 881 2.57 -2.38 36.57
CA ILE A 881 3.42 -1.55 35.72
C ILE A 881 4.89 -2.02 35.79
N LEU A 882 5.41 -2.23 37.00
CA LEU A 882 6.78 -2.71 37.23
C LEU A 882 7.01 -4.10 36.64
N ASN A 883 6.10 -5.06 36.88
CA ASN A 883 6.22 -6.41 36.33
C ASN A 883 6.22 -6.43 34.79
N LYS A 884 5.42 -5.57 34.15
CA LYS A 884 5.41 -5.42 32.68
C LYS A 884 6.73 -4.82 32.18
N ALA A 885 7.22 -3.77 32.85
CA ALA A 885 8.50 -3.14 32.52
C ALA A 885 9.71 -4.07 32.69
N GLU A 886 9.73 -4.88 33.75
CA GLU A 886 10.79 -5.87 34.01
C GLU A 886 10.77 -7.00 32.96
N LYS A 887 9.59 -7.50 32.56
CA LYS A 887 9.46 -8.46 31.45
C LYS A 887 10.01 -7.92 30.14
N MET A 888 9.83 -6.62 29.90
CA MET A 888 10.36 -5.92 28.72
C MET A 888 11.83 -5.49 28.87
N LYS A 889 12.48 -5.76 30.01
CA LYS A 889 13.86 -5.37 30.35
C LYS A 889 14.12 -3.86 30.24
N LYS A 890 13.15 -3.03 30.61
CA LYS A 890 13.31 -1.57 30.54
C LYS A 890 14.18 -1.03 31.69
N PRO A 891 14.92 0.07 31.50
CA PRO A 891 15.56 0.82 32.57
C PRO A 891 14.53 1.39 33.56
N ILE A 892 14.74 1.12 34.85
CA ILE A 892 13.83 1.54 35.93
C ILE A 892 14.62 2.29 37.00
N CYS A 893 14.27 3.55 37.22
CA CYS A 893 14.73 4.37 38.33
C CYS A 893 13.71 4.28 39.45
N HIS A 894 13.99 3.43 40.43
CA HIS A 894 13.15 3.24 41.61
C HIS A 894 13.61 4.20 42.71
N ILE A 895 12.71 5.06 43.18
CA ILE A 895 12.91 5.93 44.34
C ILE A 895 12.03 5.40 45.47
N TRP A 896 12.64 5.10 46.61
CA TRP A 896 11.92 4.47 47.71
C TRP A 896 11.01 5.48 48.45
N ALA A 897 9.71 5.17 48.56
CA ALA A 897 8.69 5.99 49.22
C ALA A 897 7.53 5.11 49.72
N GLU A 898 7.00 5.32 50.94
CA GLU A 898 5.82 4.60 51.44
C GLU A 898 4.52 5.37 51.21
N ASP A 899 3.43 4.61 51.13
CA ASP A 899 2.06 5.11 51.01
C ASP A 899 1.56 5.58 52.39
N PHE A 900 1.15 6.85 52.49
CA PHE A 900 0.74 7.45 53.76
C PHE A 900 -0.69 7.01 54.11
N ALA A 901 -0.84 5.92 54.87
CA ALA A 901 -2.14 5.53 55.40
C ALA A 901 -2.55 6.52 56.51
N GLY A 902 -3.37 7.52 56.15
CA GLY A 902 -3.92 8.50 57.07
C GLY A 902 -4.71 7.86 58.22
N GLY A 903 -4.04 7.66 59.36
CA GLY A 903 -4.68 7.21 60.60
C GLY A 903 -3.93 6.10 61.30
N ASP A 904 -2.78 6.43 61.91
CA ASP A 904 -2.36 5.90 63.22
C ASP A 904 -1.03 6.60 63.60
N GLU A 905 -1.02 7.31 64.73
CA GLU A 905 0.19 7.93 65.30
C GLU A 905 1.22 6.89 65.80
N ASP A 906 0.98 5.58 65.60
CA ASP A 906 1.79 4.47 66.14
C ASP A 906 1.99 3.29 65.16
N SER A 907 1.89 3.48 63.84
CA SER A 907 2.39 2.47 62.89
C SER A 907 3.91 2.61 62.71
N SER A 908 4.61 1.50 62.93
CA SER A 908 6.04 1.38 63.09
C SER A 908 6.86 2.03 61.95
N ALA A 909 7.63 3.05 62.33
CA ALA A 909 8.76 3.59 61.61
C ALA A 909 9.88 2.55 61.39
N GLU A 910 9.66 1.54 60.55
CA GLU A 910 10.67 0.51 60.26
C GLU A 910 11.63 0.87 59.12
N ASN A 911 11.38 1.93 58.33
CA ASN A 911 12.24 2.29 57.19
C ASN A 911 12.38 3.81 56.90
N ILE A 912 12.36 4.69 57.91
CA ILE A 912 12.58 6.15 57.71
C ILE A 912 13.92 6.45 57.01
N ASP A 913 14.93 5.59 57.20
CA ASP A 913 16.27 5.75 56.63
C ASP A 913 16.35 5.45 55.11
N LYS A 914 15.33 4.79 54.53
CA LYS A 914 15.30 4.48 53.08
C LYS A 914 14.57 5.51 52.23
N TYR A 915 13.85 6.47 52.84
CA TYR A 915 13.12 7.51 52.10
C TYR A 915 14.04 8.33 51.18
N GLY A 916 13.78 8.23 49.86
CA GLY A 916 14.57 8.91 48.84
C GLY A 916 15.82 8.15 48.38
N GLU A 917 16.03 6.90 48.82
CA GLU A 917 17.06 6.03 48.25
C GLU A 917 16.74 5.71 46.78
N ILE A 918 17.72 5.89 45.89
CA ILE A 918 17.55 5.70 44.44
C ILE A 918 18.23 4.40 44.03
N VAL A 919 17.49 3.51 43.39
CA VAL A 919 17.98 2.25 42.82
C VAL A 919 17.75 2.26 41.32
N TYR A 920 18.84 2.23 40.56
CA TYR A 920 18.83 2.11 39.11
C TYR A 920 18.89 0.62 38.71
N ARG A 921 17.89 0.15 37.96
CA ARG A 921 17.85 -1.22 37.40
C ARG A 921 17.90 -1.15 35.88
N ASN A 922 18.65 -2.06 35.25
CA ASN A 922 18.79 -2.17 33.79
C ASN A 922 19.32 -0.91 33.08
N PHE A 923 20.17 -0.13 33.74
CA PHE A 923 20.97 0.96 33.13
C PHE A 923 22.39 0.44 32.86
N GLU A 924 22.55 -0.45 31.88
CA GLU A 924 23.86 -0.93 31.39
C GLU A 924 24.24 -0.30 30.05
#